data_AF-A0A9X2UNM8-F1
#
_entry.id   AF-A0A9X2UNM8-F1
#
_cell.length_a   1.000
_cell.length_b   1.000
_cell.length_c   1.000
_cell.angle_alpha   90.00
_cell.angle_beta   90.00
_cell.angle_gamma   90.00
#
_symmetry.space_group_name_H-M   'P 1'
#
loop_
_entity.id
_entity.type
_entity.pdbx_description
1 polymer ?
#
loop_
_entity_poly.entity_id
_entity_poly.type
_entity_poly.pdbx_seq_one_letter_code
_entity_poly.pdbx_strand_id
1 'polypeptide(L)'
;MSTFVEPLVTQHLWYWLESERNWLVRSEVETGNGRIDLACKTPEGEYVGIELKAGSGLGTKLPEQVQRYAESGKFDKVYFASPSVEMARERVEASEPIPFTEVIRSVAKKLRAGISSGKYSLSRAISYVESNVPVQILSQDISYRDQEIRKHIREVAEPPSHDYNPSHEPIELREAASKISRSVLPSGLGLIEVPLQLNNGTLLSPEDALVPGGIESVRFVHEAGHLGRDAAPSLPDGEEPWVRHNIWRELGGLPEGSIPNVTESEQEDRPIDVVAFDGGVDPAEIYKGSGTGDVIGVEVKGKSSYSPERVSSQLNEYLETGVFSKVYLGVPNKLKGRARELIDGNERFAEEVGIIQTGEDGEVEIFKDAPPLNLRFDGYKRSGETLKTGYGDIEVEGGQAVSSPFVLSEWREPLTGPEGDLVIWNFDPRKSESVVHDVEELPETGHKRIDGQIKPPKRKVQPARAYLLRGYSADPFAQGQSEDREPRQGYVRLTVTCFDVDEDTPGLDLKFGGGKWEGGYASLVGDQVEHFVAALSSLEHISRTEIPCQGKCLDLRSFPFSYQDNYGHEVDRDVKKPMDLIAERSDARGTGALLQLGERRTLGTEVIMTEVQRIDLLRTIRVARHGRPSEIPGESGYQRIGPSGTDTWDKGRNKDAVHNPSCLENLDFSGAK
;
A
#
# COMPACT_ATOMS: atom_id res chain seq x y z
N MET A 1 12.41 3.96 -6.80
CA MET A 1 13.79 3.63 -6.47
C MET A 1 13.78 2.28 -5.81
N SER A 2 14.52 1.34 -6.38
CA SER A 2 14.53 -0.07 -6.03
C SER A 2 14.84 -0.28 -4.56
N THR A 3 14.18 -1.28 -3.96
CA THR A 3 14.24 -1.58 -2.53
C THR A 3 15.61 -2.05 -2.08
N PHE A 4 16.44 -2.60 -2.98
CA PHE A 4 17.73 -3.21 -2.61
C PHE A 4 18.81 -2.21 -2.18
N VAL A 5 18.70 -0.91 -2.50
CA VAL A 5 19.81 0.05 -2.30
C VAL A 5 20.18 0.20 -0.82
N GLU A 6 19.19 0.35 0.06
CA GLU A 6 19.42 0.49 1.52
C GLU A 6 19.94 -0.83 2.13
N PRO A 7 19.34 -2.00 1.82
CA PRO A 7 19.89 -3.30 2.15
C PRO A 7 21.33 -3.50 1.67
N LEU A 8 21.68 -3.12 0.43
CA LEU A 8 23.03 -3.32 -0.11
C LEU A 8 24.07 -2.50 0.66
N VAL A 9 23.78 -1.22 0.91
CA VAL A 9 24.60 -0.35 1.77
C VAL A 9 24.74 -0.93 3.18
N THR A 10 23.66 -1.49 3.72
CA THR A 10 23.65 -2.14 5.03
C THR A 10 24.58 -3.35 5.06
N GLN A 11 24.53 -4.20 4.03
CA GLN A 11 25.37 -5.40 3.96
C GLN A 11 26.86 -5.06 3.84
N HIS A 12 27.22 -4.06 3.04
CA HIS A 12 28.61 -3.58 2.94
C HIS A 12 29.12 -2.98 4.24
N LEU A 13 28.31 -2.16 4.91
CA LEU A 13 28.69 -1.61 6.21
C LEU A 13 28.87 -2.73 7.24
N TRP A 14 27.93 -3.67 7.31
CA TRP A 14 28.01 -4.81 8.22
C TRP A 14 29.30 -5.59 7.96
N TYR A 15 29.56 -5.95 6.70
CA TYR A 15 30.79 -6.67 6.32
C TYR A 15 32.04 -5.94 6.79
N TRP A 16 32.16 -4.64 6.49
CA TRP A 16 33.32 -3.82 6.88
C TRP A 16 33.50 -3.75 8.40
N LEU A 17 32.41 -3.65 9.16
CA LEU A 17 32.46 -3.65 10.62
C LEU A 17 32.94 -5.00 11.18
N GLU A 18 32.53 -6.11 10.58
CA GLU A 18 33.02 -7.44 11.00
C GLU A 18 34.48 -7.68 10.58
N SER A 19 34.83 -7.44 9.31
CA SER A 19 36.13 -7.80 8.74
C SER A 19 37.25 -6.85 9.12
N GLU A 20 37.01 -5.53 9.01
CA GLU A 20 38.06 -4.51 9.22
C GLU A 20 38.07 -3.96 10.65
N ARG A 21 36.93 -4.04 11.35
CA ARG A 21 36.81 -3.54 12.73
C ARG A 21 36.72 -4.63 13.79
N ASN A 22 36.48 -5.88 13.40
CA ASN A 22 36.25 -7.00 14.32
C ASN A 22 35.11 -6.72 15.32
N TRP A 23 34.05 -6.04 14.86
CA TRP A 23 32.86 -5.75 15.65
C TRP A 23 31.86 -6.90 15.53
N LEU A 24 31.13 -7.19 16.60
CA LEU A 24 29.98 -8.08 16.55
C LEU A 24 28.76 -7.25 16.13
N VAL A 25 28.14 -7.56 14.99
CA VAL A 25 27.06 -6.73 14.42
C VAL A 25 25.77 -7.53 14.29
N ARG A 26 24.61 -6.95 14.62
CA ARG A 26 23.28 -7.50 14.33
C ARG A 26 22.38 -6.42 13.75
N SER A 27 21.44 -6.83 12.90
CA SER A 27 20.47 -5.92 12.28
C SER A 27 19.08 -6.04 12.90
N GLU A 28 18.28 -4.98 12.72
CA GLU A 28 16.89 -4.89 13.16
C GLU A 28 16.70 -5.11 14.68
N VAL A 29 17.57 -4.49 15.48
CA VAL A 29 17.59 -4.71 16.93
C VAL A 29 16.61 -3.79 17.65
N GLU A 30 15.74 -4.39 18.46
CA GLU A 30 14.78 -3.68 19.29
C GLU A 30 15.45 -2.91 20.45
N THR A 31 15.14 -1.62 20.54
CA THR A 31 15.66 -0.70 21.58
C THR A 31 14.61 -0.35 22.63
N GLY A 32 13.37 -0.82 22.47
CA GLY A 32 12.20 -0.49 23.30
C GLY A 32 11.44 0.74 22.84
N ASN A 33 12.13 1.70 22.22
CA ASN A 33 11.52 2.91 21.65
C ASN A 33 11.45 2.86 20.10
N GLY A 34 12.04 1.85 19.49
CA GLY A 34 12.11 1.62 18.06
C GLY A 34 13.09 0.49 17.74
N ARG A 35 13.33 0.27 16.45
CA ARG A 35 14.18 -0.80 15.94
C ARG A 35 15.30 -0.19 15.11
N ILE A 36 16.53 -0.35 15.56
CA ILE A 36 17.71 0.23 14.90
C ILE A 36 18.20 -0.68 13.77
N ASP A 37 18.71 -0.08 12.69
CA ASP A 37 19.12 -0.83 11.50
C ASP A 37 20.30 -1.75 11.78
N LEU A 38 21.36 -1.26 12.47
CA LEU A 38 22.45 -2.08 13.01
C LEU A 38 22.73 -1.74 14.47
N ALA A 39 22.98 -2.76 15.28
CA ALA A 39 23.53 -2.68 16.62
C ALA A 39 24.82 -3.49 16.69
N CYS A 40 25.88 -2.86 17.18
CA CYS A 40 27.22 -3.42 17.20
C CYS A 40 27.75 -3.51 18.63
N LYS A 41 28.67 -4.44 18.86
CA LYS A 41 29.52 -4.48 20.04
C LYS A 41 30.99 -4.45 19.60
N THR A 42 31.74 -3.45 20.06
CA THR A 42 33.17 -3.30 19.74
C THR A 42 34.03 -4.30 20.53
N PRO A 43 35.29 -4.55 20.13
CA PRO A 43 36.23 -5.36 20.90
C PRO A 43 36.45 -4.86 22.33
N GLU A 44 36.34 -3.55 22.54
CA GLU A 44 36.47 -2.88 23.85
C GLU A 44 35.19 -3.02 24.70
N GLY A 45 34.11 -3.55 24.12
CA GLY A 45 32.85 -3.78 24.81
C GLY A 45 31.86 -2.61 24.77
N GLU A 46 32.12 -1.58 23.96
CA GLU A 46 31.16 -0.51 23.68
C GLU A 46 30.02 -1.03 22.80
N TYR A 47 28.80 -0.53 23.03
CA TYR A 47 27.65 -0.79 22.18
C TYR A 47 27.37 0.41 21.28
N VAL A 48 27.33 0.16 19.98
CA VAL A 48 27.17 1.20 18.96
C VAL A 48 25.87 0.96 18.19
N GLY A 49 25.02 1.98 18.12
CA GLY A 49 23.83 1.96 17.27
C GLY A 49 24.09 2.68 15.95
N ILE A 50 23.61 2.14 14.83
CA ILE A 50 23.75 2.76 13.50
C ILE A 50 22.40 2.75 12.78
N GLU A 51 21.90 3.93 12.40
CA GLU A 51 20.75 4.09 11.50
C GLU A 51 21.26 4.36 10.07
N LEU A 52 20.69 3.68 9.09
CA LEU A 52 21.11 3.71 7.69
C LEU A 52 20.06 4.34 6.78
N LYS A 53 20.48 5.04 5.72
CA LYS A 53 19.60 5.52 4.65
C LYS A 53 20.26 5.41 3.28
N ALA A 54 19.53 4.88 2.29
CA ALA A 54 20.00 4.73 0.90
C ALA A 54 20.25 6.03 0.13
N GLY A 55 19.56 7.12 0.48
CA GLY A 55 19.61 8.37 -0.27
C GLY A 55 20.63 9.38 0.28
N SER A 56 21.11 10.28 -0.59
CA SER A 56 21.93 11.45 -0.22
C SER A 56 21.13 12.53 0.53
N GLY A 57 19.81 12.46 0.52
CA GLY A 57 18.92 13.37 1.23
C GLY A 57 18.61 12.92 2.66
N LEU A 58 18.57 13.87 3.59
CA LEU A 58 18.15 13.61 4.97
C LEU A 58 16.62 13.55 5.04
N GLY A 59 16.08 12.36 5.32
CA GLY A 59 14.64 12.19 5.55
C GLY A 59 14.15 13.02 6.74
N THR A 60 12.92 13.52 6.68
CA THR A 60 12.32 14.36 7.75
C THR A 60 12.15 13.64 9.09
N LYS A 61 12.23 12.30 9.10
CA LYS A 61 12.17 11.46 10.30
C LYS A 61 13.53 11.22 10.94
N LEU A 62 14.64 11.43 10.21
CA LEU A 62 15.97 11.08 10.66
C LEU A 62 16.31 11.71 12.03
N PRO A 63 16.10 13.02 12.28
CA PRO A 63 16.39 13.63 13.59
C PRO A 63 15.67 12.94 14.75
N GLU A 64 14.40 12.59 14.56
CA GLU A 64 13.61 11.92 15.60
C GLU A 64 14.11 10.50 15.85
N GLN A 65 14.49 9.76 14.80
CA GLN A 65 14.99 8.39 14.91
C GLN A 65 16.33 8.35 15.65
N VAL A 66 17.32 9.14 15.22
CA VAL A 66 18.65 9.15 15.86
C VAL A 66 18.58 9.64 17.31
N GLN A 67 17.77 10.66 17.60
CA GLN A 67 17.58 11.15 18.96
C GLN A 67 16.97 10.07 19.85
N ARG A 68 15.98 9.34 19.35
CA ARG A 68 15.32 8.25 20.07
C ARG A 68 16.29 7.13 20.43
N TYR A 69 17.23 6.79 19.54
CA TYR A 69 18.26 5.79 19.87
C TYR A 69 19.30 6.34 20.84
N ALA A 70 19.70 7.60 20.68
CA ALA A 70 20.62 8.26 21.62
C ALA A 70 20.02 8.33 23.05
N GLU A 71 18.71 8.53 23.16
CA GLU A 71 17.97 8.56 24.43
C GLU A 71 17.49 7.18 24.91
N SER A 72 17.75 6.11 24.16
CA SER A 72 17.27 4.75 24.53
C SER A 72 17.96 4.18 25.78
N GLY A 73 19.12 4.74 26.16
CA GLY A 73 20.00 4.19 27.20
C GLY A 73 20.65 2.87 26.83
N LYS A 74 20.60 2.45 25.55
CA LYS A 74 21.14 1.17 25.07
C LYS A 74 22.55 1.25 24.49
N PHE A 75 22.93 2.40 23.96
CA PHE A 75 24.17 2.54 23.21
C PHE A 75 25.12 3.51 23.91
N ASP A 76 26.42 3.22 23.81
CA ASP A 76 27.49 4.12 24.20
C ASP A 76 27.75 5.16 23.09
N LYS A 77 27.43 4.83 21.83
CA LYS A 77 27.54 5.73 20.67
C LYS A 77 26.43 5.49 19.65
N VAL A 78 26.01 6.53 18.94
CA VAL A 78 25.06 6.43 17.82
C VAL A 78 25.64 7.06 16.56
N TYR A 79 25.53 6.36 15.45
CA TYR A 79 25.96 6.79 14.12
C TYR A 79 24.78 6.87 13.15
N PHE A 80 24.91 7.75 12.17
CA PHE A 80 24.15 7.72 10.93
C PHE A 80 25.07 7.27 9.79
N ALA A 81 24.59 6.37 8.94
CA ALA A 81 25.32 5.92 7.77
C ALA A 81 24.51 6.06 6.47
N SER A 82 25.22 6.40 5.38
CA SER A 82 24.61 6.59 4.06
C SER A 82 25.68 6.55 2.96
N PRO A 83 25.31 6.35 1.68
CA PRO A 83 26.24 6.54 0.57
C PRO A 83 26.91 7.91 0.51
N SER A 84 26.24 8.94 1.01
CA SER A 84 26.83 10.27 1.20
C SER A 84 26.30 10.90 2.47
N VAL A 85 27.20 11.41 3.29
CA VAL A 85 26.87 12.03 4.58
C VAL A 85 27.09 13.55 4.60
N GLU A 86 27.40 14.18 3.47
CA GLU A 86 27.79 15.60 3.43
C GLU A 86 26.72 16.53 4.01
N MET A 87 25.44 16.31 3.63
CA MET A 87 24.33 17.08 4.21
C MET A 87 24.18 16.88 5.72
N ALA A 88 24.45 15.68 6.24
CA ALA A 88 24.42 15.41 7.68
C ALA A 88 25.60 16.08 8.37
N ARG A 89 26.78 16.02 7.74
CA ARG A 89 28.03 16.61 8.21
C ARG A 89 27.92 18.10 8.39
N GLU A 90 27.42 18.82 7.38
CA GLU A 90 27.18 20.27 7.46
C GLU A 90 26.31 20.65 8.67
N ARG A 91 25.32 19.80 9.03
CA ARG A 91 24.42 20.04 10.16
C ARG A 91 25.00 19.67 11.51
N VAL A 92 25.79 18.60 11.59
CA VAL A 92 26.44 18.14 12.84
C VAL A 92 27.61 19.05 13.20
N GLU A 93 28.38 19.49 12.21
CA GLU A 93 29.56 20.36 12.40
C GLU A 93 29.21 21.86 12.50
N ALA A 94 27.94 22.23 12.27
CA ALA A 94 27.49 23.61 12.38
C ALA A 94 27.70 24.18 13.80
N SER A 95 28.19 25.42 13.88
CA SER A 95 28.35 26.13 15.15
C SER A 95 27.03 26.41 15.85
N GLU A 96 25.93 26.46 15.09
CA GLU A 96 24.57 26.60 15.59
C GLU A 96 23.68 25.46 15.08
N PRO A 97 22.70 24.98 15.86
CA PRO A 97 21.85 23.87 15.45
C PRO A 97 21.02 24.22 14.22
N ILE A 98 21.10 23.43 13.15
CA ILE A 98 20.32 23.63 11.92
C ILE A 98 19.08 22.71 11.93
N PRO A 99 17.86 23.24 12.17
CA PRO A 99 16.66 22.43 12.25
C PRO A 99 16.12 22.03 10.88
N PHE A 100 15.31 20.98 10.87
CA PHE A 100 14.59 20.48 9.71
C PHE A 100 13.28 21.26 9.56
N THR A 101 13.24 22.18 8.60
CA THR A 101 12.14 23.16 8.47
C THR A 101 10.80 22.49 8.15
N GLU A 102 10.82 21.31 7.53
CA GLU A 102 9.65 20.48 7.25
C GLU A 102 9.00 19.97 8.54
N VAL A 103 9.81 19.57 9.52
CA VAL A 103 9.34 19.15 10.86
C VAL A 103 8.70 20.34 11.56
N ILE A 104 9.36 21.50 11.57
CA ILE A 104 8.84 22.75 12.13
C ILE A 104 7.49 23.11 11.51
N ARG A 105 7.41 23.11 10.17
CA ARG A 105 6.19 23.42 9.43
C ARG A 105 5.06 22.44 9.74
N SER A 106 5.37 21.15 9.81
CA SER A 106 4.41 20.10 10.16
C SER A 106 3.85 20.30 11.57
N VAL A 107 4.71 20.54 12.57
CA VAL A 107 4.29 20.83 13.95
C VAL A 107 3.45 22.10 14.02
N ALA A 108 3.84 23.17 13.33
CA ALA A 108 3.09 24.43 13.33
C ALA A 108 1.67 24.26 12.74
N LYS A 109 1.49 23.44 11.68
CA LYS A 109 0.17 23.09 11.14
C LYS A 109 -0.68 22.31 12.16
N LYS A 110 -0.07 21.40 12.93
CA LYS A 110 -0.77 20.66 14.00
C LYS A 110 -1.12 21.56 15.20
N LEU A 111 -0.27 22.54 15.51
CA LEU A 111 -0.58 23.58 16.50
C LEU A 111 -1.78 24.42 16.04
N ARG A 112 -1.82 24.83 14.76
CA ARG A 112 -3.00 25.51 14.18
C ARG A 112 -4.26 24.68 14.37
N ALA A 113 -4.22 23.38 14.07
CA ALA A 113 -5.36 22.50 14.28
C ALA A 113 -5.82 22.45 15.75
N GLY A 114 -4.89 22.45 16.71
CA GLY A 114 -5.21 22.56 18.14
C GLY A 114 -5.82 23.91 18.54
N ILE A 115 -5.37 25.00 17.92
CA ILE A 115 -5.92 26.34 18.15
C ILE A 115 -7.33 26.46 17.57
N SER A 116 -7.53 26.02 16.32
CA SER A 116 -8.83 26.04 15.64
C SER A 116 -9.86 25.13 16.31
N SER A 117 -9.42 24.06 16.97
CA SER A 117 -10.30 23.18 17.77
C SER A 117 -10.50 23.65 19.22
N GLY A 118 -9.96 24.81 19.61
CA GLY A 118 -10.14 25.38 20.94
C GLY A 118 -9.38 24.66 22.07
N LYS A 119 -8.48 23.72 21.77
CA LYS A 119 -7.66 23.03 22.78
C LYS A 119 -6.75 23.98 23.56
N TYR A 120 -6.24 25.02 22.89
CA TYR A 120 -5.40 26.06 23.47
C TYR A 120 -5.42 27.33 22.60
N SER A 121 -5.15 28.49 23.18
CA SER A 121 -5.02 29.74 22.42
C SER A 121 -3.68 29.82 21.68
N LEU A 122 -3.61 30.65 20.63
CA LEU A 122 -2.34 30.97 19.95
C LEU A 122 -1.30 31.51 20.95
N SER A 123 -1.69 32.43 21.82
CA SER A 123 -0.79 32.98 22.85
C SER A 123 -0.22 31.91 23.78
N ARG A 124 -1.06 30.94 24.21
CA ARG A 124 -0.63 29.83 25.05
C ARG A 124 0.30 28.88 24.31
N ALA A 125 0.00 28.55 23.06
CA ALA A 125 0.85 27.68 22.24
C ALA A 125 2.24 28.28 22.01
N ILE A 126 2.30 29.55 21.60
CA ILE A 126 3.55 30.25 21.33
C ILE A 126 4.36 30.44 22.61
N SER A 127 3.74 30.89 23.70
CA SER A 127 4.43 31.03 24.99
C SER A 127 4.97 29.68 25.50
N TYR A 128 4.25 28.58 25.30
CA TYR A 128 4.73 27.26 25.67
C TYR A 128 5.95 26.83 24.84
N VAL A 129 5.90 27.01 23.51
CA VAL A 129 7.03 26.73 22.62
C VAL A 129 8.25 27.59 22.99
N GLU A 130 8.07 28.90 23.18
CA GLU A 130 9.14 29.83 23.56
C GLU A 130 9.77 29.49 24.92
N SER A 131 9.00 28.88 25.83
CA SER A 131 9.50 28.49 27.16
C SER A 131 10.17 27.12 27.21
N ASN A 132 9.92 26.24 26.22
CA ASN A 132 10.33 24.84 26.26
C ASN A 132 11.23 24.41 25.08
N VAL A 133 11.38 25.25 24.06
CA VAL A 133 12.30 25.01 22.95
C VAL A 133 13.55 25.88 23.11
N PRO A 134 14.75 25.33 22.89
CA PRO A 134 15.99 26.10 22.95
C PRO A 134 15.94 27.36 22.07
N VAL A 135 16.36 28.50 22.64
CA VAL A 135 16.34 29.79 21.92
C VAL A 135 17.16 29.74 20.64
N GLN A 136 18.26 28.98 20.65
CA GLN A 136 19.16 28.81 19.50
C GLN A 136 18.45 28.18 18.30
N ILE A 137 17.45 27.33 18.52
CA ILE A 137 16.61 26.75 17.45
C ILE A 137 15.59 27.78 16.98
N LEU A 138 14.95 28.49 17.92
CA LEU A 138 13.88 29.44 17.60
C LEU A 138 14.38 30.70 16.86
N SER A 139 15.65 31.08 17.07
CA SER A 139 16.28 32.23 16.42
C SER A 139 16.92 31.93 15.07
N GLN A 140 16.94 30.66 14.61
CA GLN A 140 17.45 30.34 13.28
C GLN A 140 16.55 30.91 12.18
N ASP A 141 17.17 31.35 11.10
CA ASP A 141 16.46 31.76 9.89
C ASP A 141 16.08 30.58 9.01
N ILE A 142 14.90 30.65 8.42
CA ILE A 142 14.46 29.72 7.37
C ILE A 142 15.02 30.22 6.04
N SER A 143 15.97 29.45 5.49
CA SER A 143 16.81 29.81 4.34
C SER A 143 16.11 30.32 3.07
N TYR A 144 14.81 30.08 2.90
CA TYR A 144 14.02 30.50 1.73
C TYR A 144 13.04 31.65 2.02
N ARG A 145 12.99 32.18 3.25
CA ARG A 145 12.07 33.27 3.62
C ARG A 145 12.70 34.43 4.42
N ASP A 146 14.00 34.37 4.72
CA ASP A 146 14.69 35.34 5.59
C ASP A 146 13.85 35.63 6.85
N GLN A 147 13.39 34.54 7.49
CA GLN A 147 12.42 34.58 8.55
C GLN A 147 12.83 33.64 9.69
N GLU A 148 12.93 34.19 10.90
CA GLU A 148 13.14 33.42 12.12
C GLU A 148 12.08 32.32 12.31
N ILE A 149 12.50 31.16 12.78
CA ILE A 149 11.61 30.02 13.08
C ILE A 149 10.50 30.39 14.06
N ARG A 150 10.79 31.21 15.07
CA ARG A 150 9.76 31.73 15.99
C ARG A 150 8.64 32.44 15.24
N LYS A 151 8.99 33.32 14.31
CA LYS A 151 8.04 34.10 13.51
C LYS A 151 7.27 33.17 12.56
N HIS A 152 7.95 32.21 11.96
CA HIS A 152 7.34 31.21 11.10
C HIS A 152 6.29 30.34 11.83
N ILE A 153 6.64 29.82 13.03
CA ILE A 153 5.71 29.03 13.84
C ILE A 153 4.47 29.88 14.18
N ARG A 154 4.65 31.14 14.55
CA ARG A 154 3.53 32.05 14.87
C ARG A 154 2.59 32.23 13.68
N GLU A 155 3.13 32.58 12.52
CA GLU A 155 2.34 32.79 11.30
C GLU A 155 1.65 31.50 10.81
N VAL A 156 2.33 30.36 10.89
CA VAL A 156 1.74 29.08 10.48
C VAL A 156 0.77 28.55 11.53
N ALA A 157 0.96 28.80 12.82
CA ALA A 157 0.02 28.39 13.86
C ALA A 157 -1.25 29.27 13.88
N GLU A 158 -1.18 30.50 13.39
CA GLU A 158 -2.33 31.40 13.32
C GLU A 158 -3.43 30.86 12.38
N PRO A 159 -4.67 30.69 12.88
CA PRO A 159 -5.79 30.29 12.03
C PRO A 159 -6.13 31.39 11.02
N PRO A 160 -6.46 31.07 9.77
CA PRO A 160 -7.02 32.06 8.85
C PRO A 160 -8.37 32.57 9.37
N SER A 161 -8.75 33.78 8.96
CA SER A 161 -9.95 34.49 9.43
C SER A 161 -11.30 33.87 9.02
N HIS A 162 -11.30 32.71 8.36
CA HIS A 162 -12.48 32.03 7.82
C HIS A 162 -12.47 30.55 8.25
N ASP A 163 -13.65 29.91 8.29
CA ASP A 163 -13.90 28.53 8.74
C ASP A 163 -12.85 27.53 8.23
N TYR A 164 -11.79 27.36 9.04
CA TYR A 164 -10.68 26.49 8.75
C TYR A 164 -11.03 25.08 9.24
N ASN A 165 -11.26 24.16 8.30
CA ASN A 165 -11.32 22.75 8.62
C ASN A 165 -9.89 22.18 8.63
N PRO A 166 -9.32 21.84 9.80
CA PRO A 166 -7.95 21.37 9.87
C PRO A 166 -7.80 20.03 9.12
N SER A 167 -6.90 19.99 8.15
CA SER A 167 -6.47 18.74 7.49
C SER A 167 -5.50 17.93 8.34
N HIS A 168 -5.08 18.45 9.50
CA HIS A 168 -4.10 17.85 10.39
C HIS A 168 -4.71 17.58 11.76
N GLU A 169 -4.31 16.49 12.39
CA GLU A 169 -4.70 16.18 13.76
C GLU A 169 -4.02 17.14 14.77
N PRO A 170 -4.75 17.68 15.77
CA PRO A 170 -4.17 18.51 16.82
C PRO A 170 -3.04 17.81 17.58
N ILE A 171 -1.96 18.54 17.89
CA ILE A 171 -0.84 18.05 18.71
C ILE A 171 -0.92 18.63 20.13
N GLU A 172 -0.48 17.88 21.14
CA GLU A 172 -0.35 18.40 22.51
C GLU A 172 0.88 19.31 22.64
N LEU A 173 0.79 20.38 23.44
CA LEU A 173 1.85 21.40 23.51
C LEU A 173 3.23 20.84 23.91
N ARG A 174 3.24 19.87 24.84
CA ARG A 174 4.46 19.17 25.26
C ARG A 174 5.09 18.38 24.12
N GLU A 175 4.27 17.69 23.34
CA GLU A 175 4.72 16.93 22.17
C GLU A 175 5.23 17.86 21.07
N ALA A 176 4.56 19.00 20.85
CA ALA A 176 5.00 20.02 19.89
C ALA A 176 6.37 20.59 20.25
N ALA A 177 6.57 21.00 21.50
CA ALA A 177 7.86 21.50 21.97
C ALA A 177 8.96 20.42 21.85
N SER A 178 8.64 19.17 22.18
CA SER A 178 9.56 18.03 22.02
C SER A 178 9.95 17.83 20.55
N LYS A 179 8.99 17.76 19.62
CA LYS A 179 9.26 17.56 18.19
C LYS A 179 10.05 18.71 17.56
N ILE A 180 9.78 19.95 17.97
CA ILE A 180 10.56 21.11 17.54
C ILE A 180 11.99 21.03 18.09
N SER A 181 12.16 20.69 19.36
CA SER A 181 13.49 20.55 19.97
C SER A 181 14.30 19.43 19.33
N ARG A 182 13.64 18.34 18.91
CA ARG A 182 14.23 17.19 18.20
C ARG A 182 14.27 17.36 16.69
N SER A 183 14.06 18.57 16.17
CA SER A 183 14.13 18.84 14.74
C SER A 183 15.57 19.06 14.25
N VAL A 184 16.58 18.98 15.12
CA VAL A 184 18.01 19.12 14.79
C VAL A 184 18.70 17.76 14.95
N LEU A 185 19.79 17.54 14.22
CA LEU A 185 20.64 16.37 14.50
C LEU A 185 21.36 16.57 15.84
N PRO A 186 21.55 15.51 16.64
CA PRO A 186 22.37 15.58 17.84
C PRO A 186 23.81 15.94 17.49
N SER A 187 24.42 16.86 18.24
CA SER A 187 25.82 17.29 18.04
C SER A 187 26.84 16.19 18.28
N GLY A 188 26.47 15.15 19.05
CA GLY A 188 27.29 13.95 19.26
C GLY A 188 27.02 12.81 18.28
N LEU A 189 26.25 13.03 17.20
CA LEU A 189 25.95 12.00 16.20
C LEU A 189 27.20 11.72 15.36
N GLY A 190 27.67 10.48 15.35
CA GLY A 190 28.72 10.06 14.44
C GLY A 190 28.21 9.85 13.02
N LEU A 191 29.11 9.95 12.03
CA LEU A 191 28.77 9.80 10.61
C LEU A 191 29.68 8.75 9.96
N ILE A 192 29.07 7.82 9.23
CA ILE A 192 29.76 6.78 8.45
C ILE A 192 29.35 6.93 6.99
N GLU A 193 30.32 7.06 6.11
CA GLU A 193 30.08 7.08 4.67
C GLU A 193 30.31 5.68 4.10
N VAL A 194 29.35 5.19 3.30
CA VAL A 194 29.37 3.86 2.66
C VAL A 194 29.17 4.05 1.16
N PRO A 195 30.20 4.53 0.44
CA PRO A 195 30.03 5.10 -0.89
C PRO A 195 29.60 4.05 -1.93
N LEU A 196 28.33 4.13 -2.34
CA LEU A 196 27.78 3.36 -3.44
C LEU A 196 27.74 4.24 -4.70
N GLN A 197 28.34 3.78 -5.80
CA GLN A 197 28.40 4.53 -7.06
C GLN A 197 27.07 4.48 -7.83
N LEU A 198 26.03 5.11 -7.25
CA LEU A 198 24.71 5.25 -7.86
C LEU A 198 24.55 6.68 -8.40
N ASN A 199 24.41 6.82 -9.72
CA ASN A 199 24.26 8.12 -10.38
C ASN A 199 23.00 8.14 -11.23
N ASN A 200 22.05 9.03 -10.93
CA ASN A 200 20.80 9.20 -11.68
C ASN A 200 20.01 7.89 -11.95
N GLY A 201 20.05 6.94 -11.01
CA GLY A 201 19.38 5.64 -11.15
C GLY A 201 20.21 4.57 -11.85
N THR A 202 21.48 4.84 -12.18
CA THR A 202 22.41 3.87 -12.77
C THR A 202 23.49 3.48 -11.75
N LEU A 203 23.72 2.18 -11.58
CA LEU A 203 24.83 1.62 -10.80
C LEU A 203 26.07 1.51 -11.70
N LEU A 204 27.12 2.29 -11.40
CA LEU A 204 28.29 2.47 -12.27
C LEU A 204 29.33 1.34 -12.15
N SER A 205 29.47 0.75 -10.97
CA SER A 205 30.46 -0.33 -10.73
C SER A 205 29.77 -1.55 -10.12
N PRO A 206 28.90 -2.24 -10.88
CA PRO A 206 28.18 -3.41 -10.40
C PRO A 206 29.12 -4.54 -9.96
N GLU A 207 30.28 -4.72 -10.59
CA GLU A 207 31.24 -5.78 -10.18
C GLU A 207 31.75 -5.58 -8.75
N ASP A 208 32.01 -4.33 -8.36
CA ASP A 208 32.47 -4.00 -7.02
C ASP A 208 31.30 -3.94 -6.03
N ALA A 209 30.16 -3.39 -6.45
CA ALA A 209 29.01 -3.19 -5.58
C ALA A 209 28.32 -4.50 -5.17
N LEU A 210 28.39 -5.56 -5.98
CA LEU A 210 27.75 -6.84 -5.68
C LEU A 210 28.64 -7.79 -4.88
N VAL A 211 29.94 -7.50 -4.76
CA VAL A 211 30.89 -8.36 -4.07
C VAL A 211 31.09 -7.88 -2.63
N PRO A 212 31.00 -8.75 -1.60
CA PRO A 212 31.25 -8.37 -0.22
C PRO A 212 32.64 -7.74 -0.05
N GLY A 213 32.67 -6.51 0.46
CA GLY A 213 33.92 -5.76 0.64
C GLY A 213 34.44 -5.05 -0.61
N GLY A 214 33.75 -5.14 -1.76
CA GLY A 214 34.16 -4.42 -2.98
C GLY A 214 34.04 -2.90 -2.88
N ILE A 215 33.30 -2.39 -1.88
CA ILE A 215 33.27 -0.95 -1.56
C ILE A 215 34.46 -0.61 -0.63
N GLU A 216 35.60 -0.24 -1.21
CA GLU A 216 36.86 -0.03 -0.47
C GLU A 216 36.92 1.25 0.39
N SER A 217 35.95 2.16 0.27
CA SER A 217 36.02 3.51 0.87
C SER A 217 35.04 3.77 2.02
N VAL A 218 34.54 2.70 2.66
CA VAL A 218 33.75 2.82 3.89
C VAL A 218 34.58 3.45 5.00
N ARG A 219 34.10 4.52 5.63
CA ARG A 219 34.87 5.27 6.64
C ARG A 219 34.00 6.02 7.64
N PHE A 220 34.55 6.21 8.83
CA PHE A 220 34.05 7.22 9.77
C PHE A 220 34.43 8.61 9.23
N VAL A 221 33.43 9.46 9.01
CA VAL A 221 33.58 10.86 8.61
C VAL A 221 33.54 11.78 9.83
N HIS A 222 32.74 11.40 10.84
CA HIS A 222 32.63 12.12 12.11
C HIS A 222 32.52 11.10 13.25
N GLU A 223 33.35 11.24 14.28
CA GLU A 223 33.31 10.34 15.45
C GLU A 223 32.12 10.68 16.35
N ALA A 224 31.39 9.67 16.80
CA ALA A 224 30.27 9.89 17.71
C ALA A 224 30.74 10.30 19.12
N GLY A 225 29.97 11.19 19.75
CA GLY A 225 30.09 11.48 21.17
C GLY A 225 29.62 10.32 22.03
N HIS A 226 30.21 10.17 23.22
CA HIS A 226 29.83 9.13 24.17
C HIS A 226 28.50 9.46 24.87
N LEU A 227 27.63 8.46 24.98
CA LEU A 227 26.31 8.51 25.60
C LEU A 227 26.28 7.77 26.95
N GLY A 228 25.29 8.05 27.78
CA GLY A 228 25.07 7.29 29.02
C GLY A 228 24.30 6.00 28.74
N ARG A 229 24.98 4.85 28.79
CA ARG A 229 24.34 3.54 28.67
C ARG A 229 23.86 3.03 30.03
N ASP A 230 22.58 2.70 30.10
CA ASP A 230 21.91 2.16 31.28
C ASP A 230 21.63 0.64 31.15
N ALA A 231 21.60 0.12 29.92
CA ALA A 231 21.39 -1.30 29.65
C ALA A 231 22.03 -1.73 28.31
N ALA A 232 22.34 -3.01 28.15
CA ALA A 232 22.77 -3.53 26.85
C ALA A 232 21.57 -3.83 25.93
N PRO A 233 21.72 -3.68 24.59
CA PRO A 233 20.78 -4.23 23.62
C PRO A 233 20.95 -5.75 23.52
N SER A 234 19.89 -6.44 23.08
CA SER A 234 19.96 -7.87 22.76
C SER A 234 20.44 -8.05 21.32
N LEU A 235 21.43 -8.91 21.12
CA LEU A 235 22.00 -9.21 19.81
C LEU A 235 21.71 -10.67 19.45
N PRO A 236 20.50 -11.02 18.97
CA PRO A 236 20.09 -12.40 18.75
C PRO A 236 20.73 -13.03 17.51
N ASP A 237 21.10 -14.32 17.62
CA ASP A 237 21.67 -15.11 16.52
C ASP A 237 20.62 -15.97 15.83
N GLY A 238 20.80 -16.21 14.53
CA GLY A 238 19.92 -17.09 13.75
C GLY A 238 18.54 -16.52 13.45
N GLU A 239 18.36 -15.21 13.58
CA GLU A 239 17.22 -14.49 13.02
C GLU A 239 17.48 -14.12 11.54
N GLU A 240 16.41 -13.81 10.82
CA GLU A 240 16.42 -13.64 9.36
C GLU A 240 17.48 -12.64 8.86
N PRO A 241 17.65 -11.43 9.44
CA PRO A 241 18.67 -10.50 8.98
C PRO A 241 20.10 -11.04 9.13
N TRP A 242 20.36 -11.81 10.20
CA TRP A 242 21.67 -12.42 10.45
C TRP A 242 21.96 -13.55 9.45
N VAL A 243 20.99 -14.43 9.21
CA VAL A 243 21.14 -15.51 8.21
C VAL A 243 21.33 -14.91 6.81
N ARG A 244 20.57 -13.87 6.47
CA ARG A 244 20.65 -13.17 5.19
C ARG A 244 22.01 -12.52 4.99
N HIS A 245 22.55 -11.85 6.00
CA HIS A 245 23.88 -11.25 5.93
C HIS A 245 24.96 -12.30 5.64
N ASN A 246 24.96 -13.42 6.36
CA ASN A 246 25.98 -14.46 6.16
C ASN A 246 25.86 -15.09 4.76
N ILE A 247 24.64 -15.35 4.27
CA ILE A 247 24.43 -15.87 2.90
C ILE A 247 24.89 -14.85 1.85
N TRP A 248 24.55 -13.58 2.01
CA TRP A 248 25.03 -12.52 1.11
C TRP A 248 26.57 -12.38 1.17
N ARG A 249 27.18 -12.54 2.34
CA ARG A 249 28.65 -12.51 2.48
C ARG A 249 29.34 -13.63 1.70
N GLU A 250 28.67 -14.76 1.51
CA GLU A 250 29.21 -15.88 0.75
C GLU A 250 28.93 -15.75 -0.75
N LEU A 251 27.71 -15.32 -1.12
CA LEU A 251 27.25 -15.31 -2.52
C LEU A 251 27.42 -13.96 -3.23
N GLY A 252 27.51 -12.86 -2.48
CA GLY A 252 27.35 -11.51 -2.99
C GLY A 252 25.94 -11.22 -3.50
N GLY A 253 25.85 -10.33 -4.48
CA GLY A 253 24.62 -9.97 -5.17
C GLY A 253 23.82 -8.85 -4.50
N LEU A 254 22.52 -8.84 -4.79
CA LEU A 254 21.54 -7.85 -4.38
C LEU A 254 20.68 -8.38 -3.23
N PRO A 255 20.82 -7.85 -2.00
CA PRO A 255 19.87 -8.12 -0.94
C PRO A 255 18.54 -7.42 -1.20
N GLU A 256 17.40 -8.07 -0.93
CA GLU A 256 16.06 -7.55 -1.25
C GLU A 256 15.87 -7.17 -2.73
N GLY A 257 16.43 -7.99 -3.63
CA GLY A 257 16.35 -7.79 -5.07
C GLY A 257 14.91 -7.89 -5.58
N SER A 258 14.54 -7.03 -6.54
CA SER A 258 13.17 -6.94 -7.05
C SER A 258 12.88 -7.97 -8.14
N ILE A 259 11.74 -8.64 -8.04
CA ILE A 259 11.26 -9.69 -8.96
C ILE A 259 9.78 -9.50 -9.29
N PRO A 260 9.27 -10.06 -10.40
CA PRO A 260 7.86 -9.99 -10.73
C PRO A 260 7.00 -10.61 -9.63
N ASN A 261 5.88 -9.98 -9.32
CA ASN A 261 4.93 -10.51 -8.35
C ASN A 261 3.82 -11.31 -9.04
N VAL A 262 3.91 -12.63 -9.02
CA VAL A 262 2.94 -13.55 -9.66
C VAL A 262 1.59 -13.67 -8.93
N THR A 263 1.43 -13.00 -7.79
CA THR A 263 0.18 -13.03 -7.02
C THR A 263 -0.81 -11.99 -7.53
N GLU A 264 -2.12 -12.25 -7.37
CA GLU A 264 -3.20 -11.25 -7.59
C GLU A 264 -3.05 -10.09 -6.57
N SER A 265 -2.15 -9.16 -6.87
CA SER A 265 -1.76 -8.04 -6.02
C SER A 265 -1.61 -6.79 -6.88
N GLU A 266 -1.94 -5.64 -6.30
CA GLU A 266 -1.75 -4.35 -6.95
C GLU A 266 -0.26 -3.94 -7.05
N GLN A 267 0.62 -4.68 -6.36
CA GLN A 267 2.07 -4.51 -6.49
C GLN A 267 2.58 -5.44 -7.59
N GLU A 268 3.03 -4.85 -8.70
CA GLU A 268 3.56 -5.55 -9.88
C GLU A 268 4.92 -6.23 -9.63
N ASP A 269 5.65 -5.82 -8.57
CA ASP A 269 6.93 -6.37 -8.14
C ASP A 269 7.00 -6.61 -6.63
N ARG A 270 7.93 -7.48 -6.22
CA ARG A 270 8.21 -7.80 -4.81
C ARG A 270 9.70 -8.07 -4.60
N PRO A 271 10.23 -7.87 -3.38
CA PRO A 271 11.60 -8.26 -3.05
C PRO A 271 11.71 -9.78 -2.78
N ILE A 272 12.90 -10.32 -3.03
CA ILE A 272 13.40 -11.60 -2.48
C ILE A 272 14.66 -11.32 -1.65
N ASP A 273 14.90 -12.07 -0.58
CA ASP A 273 15.95 -11.75 0.40
C ASP A 273 17.35 -11.59 -0.18
N VAL A 274 17.77 -12.45 -1.11
CA VAL A 274 19.02 -12.32 -1.87
C VAL A 274 18.81 -12.74 -3.32
N VAL A 275 19.28 -11.92 -4.25
CA VAL A 275 19.51 -12.28 -5.67
C VAL A 275 21.00 -12.25 -5.93
N ALA A 276 21.61 -13.40 -6.18
CA ALA A 276 23.02 -13.49 -6.56
C ALA A 276 23.18 -13.84 -8.04
N PHE A 277 24.31 -13.45 -8.61
CA PHE A 277 24.64 -13.69 -10.00
C PHE A 277 25.99 -14.42 -10.08
N ASP A 278 26.01 -15.55 -10.77
CA ASP A 278 27.23 -16.28 -11.10
C ASP A 278 27.45 -16.21 -12.62
N GLY A 279 28.71 -16.05 -13.04
CA GLY A 279 29.07 -15.91 -14.46
C GLY A 279 28.70 -14.57 -15.11
N GLY A 280 28.29 -13.56 -14.35
CA GLY A 280 28.00 -12.19 -14.83
C GLY A 280 27.35 -11.32 -13.75
N VAL A 281 27.21 -10.01 -13.99
CA VAL A 281 26.50 -9.08 -13.09
C VAL A 281 25.13 -8.66 -13.62
N ASP A 282 24.86 -8.93 -14.90
CA ASP A 282 23.61 -8.59 -15.57
C ASP A 282 22.79 -9.86 -15.89
N PRO A 283 21.55 -10.01 -15.37
CA PRO A 283 20.70 -11.15 -15.70
C PRO A 283 20.44 -11.31 -17.21
N ALA A 284 20.44 -10.22 -17.99
CA ALA A 284 20.24 -10.26 -19.43
C ALA A 284 21.46 -10.85 -20.18
N GLU A 285 22.66 -10.67 -19.63
CA GLU A 285 23.87 -11.31 -20.15
C GLU A 285 23.82 -12.81 -19.88
N ILE A 286 23.50 -13.20 -18.64
CA ILE A 286 23.40 -14.59 -18.22
C ILE A 286 22.36 -15.35 -19.05
N TYR A 287 21.19 -14.74 -19.29
CA TYR A 287 20.13 -15.31 -20.12
C TYR A 287 20.58 -15.59 -21.56
N LYS A 288 21.37 -14.69 -22.18
CA LYS A 288 21.85 -14.86 -23.56
C LYS A 288 23.08 -15.75 -23.67
N GLY A 289 23.86 -15.87 -22.60
CA GLY A 289 25.18 -16.52 -22.55
C GLY A 289 25.21 -18.04 -22.73
N SER A 290 24.13 -18.68 -23.22
CA SER A 290 24.05 -20.13 -23.49
C SER A 290 24.35 -21.04 -22.28
N GLY A 291 24.00 -20.61 -21.07
CA GLY A 291 24.03 -21.45 -19.85
C GLY A 291 25.36 -21.49 -19.09
N THR A 292 26.18 -20.43 -19.19
CA THR A 292 27.48 -20.32 -18.51
C THR A 292 27.44 -19.58 -17.17
N GLY A 293 26.26 -19.15 -16.71
CA GLY A 293 26.07 -18.45 -15.44
C GLY A 293 24.72 -18.77 -14.80
N ASP A 294 24.54 -18.34 -13.55
CA ASP A 294 23.32 -18.54 -12.77
C ASP A 294 22.72 -17.23 -12.24
N VAL A 295 21.39 -17.14 -12.27
CA VAL A 295 20.62 -16.15 -11.51
C VAL A 295 20.01 -16.88 -10.32
N ILE A 296 20.52 -16.61 -9.12
CA ILE A 296 20.24 -17.36 -7.90
C ILE A 296 19.31 -16.55 -7.02
N GLY A 297 18.12 -17.09 -6.73
CA GLY A 297 17.21 -16.53 -5.74
C GLY A 297 17.33 -17.27 -4.40
N VAL A 298 17.47 -16.54 -3.29
CA VAL A 298 17.46 -17.12 -1.94
C VAL A 298 16.39 -16.46 -1.09
N GLU A 299 15.44 -17.26 -0.59
CA GLU A 299 14.52 -16.85 0.47
C GLU A 299 15.14 -17.23 1.82
N VAL A 300 15.20 -16.30 2.75
CA VAL A 300 15.84 -16.52 4.05
C VAL A 300 14.80 -16.55 5.15
N LYS A 301 14.95 -17.46 6.12
CA LYS A 301 14.07 -17.52 7.30
C LYS A 301 14.88 -17.67 8.58
N GLY A 302 14.55 -16.84 9.56
CA GLY A 302 15.06 -16.93 10.92
C GLY A 302 14.27 -17.89 11.79
N LYS A 303 14.74 -18.10 13.03
CA LYS A 303 14.03 -18.93 14.03
C LYS A 303 12.60 -18.45 14.28
N SER A 304 12.41 -17.14 14.35
CA SER A 304 11.09 -16.53 14.64
C SER A 304 10.19 -16.43 13.41
N SER A 305 10.74 -16.30 12.19
CA SER A 305 9.97 -16.10 10.97
C SER A 305 9.62 -17.39 10.21
N TYR A 306 10.17 -18.54 10.62
CA TYR A 306 9.95 -19.81 9.91
C TYR A 306 8.52 -20.38 10.09
N SER A 307 7.73 -20.32 9.02
CA SER A 307 6.44 -21.01 8.86
C SER A 307 6.45 -21.86 7.60
N PRO A 308 6.25 -23.19 7.68
CA PRO A 308 6.24 -24.08 6.51
C PRO A 308 5.24 -23.67 5.43
N GLU A 309 4.05 -23.21 5.82
CA GLU A 309 2.99 -22.80 4.91
C GLU A 309 3.38 -21.54 4.15
N ARG A 310 3.91 -20.54 4.86
CA ARG A 310 4.37 -19.29 4.26
C ARG A 310 5.56 -19.52 3.34
N VAL A 311 6.54 -20.31 3.78
CA VAL A 311 7.71 -20.68 2.98
C VAL A 311 7.28 -21.41 1.70
N SER A 312 6.33 -22.35 1.80
CA SER A 312 5.82 -23.06 0.62
C SER A 312 5.14 -22.12 -0.37
N SER A 313 4.37 -21.13 0.10
CA SER A 313 3.75 -20.11 -0.77
C SER A 313 4.83 -19.32 -1.51
N GLN A 314 5.81 -18.79 -0.77
CA GLN A 314 6.87 -17.94 -1.32
C GLN A 314 7.75 -18.70 -2.33
N LEU A 315 8.14 -19.93 -2.02
CA LEU A 315 8.93 -20.75 -2.95
C LEU A 315 8.17 -21.07 -4.24
N ASN A 316 6.87 -21.41 -4.16
CA ASN A 316 6.06 -21.62 -5.36
C ASN A 316 5.98 -20.34 -6.21
N GLU A 317 5.74 -19.20 -5.58
CA GLU A 317 5.68 -17.90 -6.24
C GLU A 317 6.99 -17.59 -6.98
N TYR A 318 8.15 -17.86 -6.36
CA TYR A 318 9.45 -17.67 -7.00
C TYR A 318 9.69 -18.62 -8.17
N LEU A 319 9.30 -19.88 -8.04
CA LEU A 319 9.43 -20.85 -9.14
C LEU A 319 8.52 -20.50 -10.33
N GLU A 320 7.36 -19.89 -10.08
CA GLU A 320 6.42 -19.44 -11.13
C GLU A 320 6.94 -18.23 -11.93
N THR A 321 7.79 -17.39 -11.33
CA THR A 321 8.38 -16.24 -12.04
C THR A 321 9.22 -16.65 -13.25
N GLY A 322 9.91 -17.79 -13.20
CA GLY A 322 10.87 -18.22 -14.22
C GLY A 322 12.08 -17.29 -14.40
N VAL A 323 12.35 -16.39 -13.45
CA VAL A 323 13.50 -15.45 -13.50
C VAL A 323 14.77 -15.97 -12.83
N PHE A 324 14.73 -17.18 -12.26
CA PHE A 324 15.88 -17.80 -11.58
C PHE A 324 16.31 -19.08 -12.29
N SER A 325 17.62 -19.32 -12.33
CA SER A 325 18.20 -20.62 -12.71
C SER A 325 18.45 -21.52 -11.49
N LYS A 326 18.48 -20.96 -10.27
CA LYS A 326 18.53 -21.71 -9.01
C LYS A 326 17.72 -21.00 -7.93
N VAL A 327 17.01 -21.77 -7.12
CA VAL A 327 16.24 -21.25 -5.96
C VAL A 327 16.66 -21.99 -4.69
N TYR A 328 16.96 -21.24 -3.63
CA TYR A 328 17.35 -21.78 -2.33
C TYR A 328 16.46 -21.26 -1.20
N LEU A 329 16.29 -22.11 -0.18
CA LEU A 329 15.82 -21.71 1.14
C LEU A 329 17.02 -21.61 2.10
N GLY A 330 17.31 -20.41 2.58
CA GLY A 330 18.34 -20.10 3.56
C GLY A 330 17.81 -20.16 5.00
N VAL A 331 18.40 -21.00 5.85
CA VAL A 331 17.96 -21.18 7.25
C VAL A 331 19.13 -21.31 8.23
N PRO A 332 18.95 -21.00 9.52
CA PRO A 332 19.95 -21.36 10.53
C PRO A 332 20.01 -22.89 10.69
N ASN A 333 21.17 -23.44 11.05
CA ASN A 333 21.40 -24.89 11.21
C ASN A 333 20.36 -25.56 12.14
N LYS A 334 19.84 -24.83 13.15
CA LYS A 334 18.77 -25.32 14.04
C LYS A 334 17.45 -25.65 13.32
N LEU A 335 17.20 -25.07 12.15
CA LEU A 335 15.99 -25.30 11.35
C LEU A 335 16.22 -26.25 10.17
N LYS A 336 17.47 -26.69 9.93
CA LYS A 336 17.84 -27.54 8.79
C LYS A 336 16.96 -28.78 8.63
N GLY A 337 16.69 -29.51 9.72
CA GLY A 337 15.85 -30.72 9.66
C GLY A 337 14.43 -30.41 9.17
N ARG A 338 13.83 -29.33 9.68
CA ARG A 338 12.49 -28.88 9.29
C ARG A 338 12.44 -28.36 7.86
N ALA A 339 13.50 -27.67 7.42
CA ALA A 339 13.64 -27.23 6.03
C ALA A 339 13.73 -28.44 5.09
N ARG A 340 14.52 -29.45 5.46
CA ARG A 340 14.62 -30.69 4.69
C ARG A 340 13.29 -31.42 4.59
N GLU A 341 12.59 -31.60 5.69
CA GLU A 341 11.27 -32.26 5.71
C GLU A 341 10.27 -31.53 4.80
N LEU A 342 10.29 -30.20 4.79
CA LEU A 342 9.42 -29.39 3.92
C LEU A 342 9.75 -29.58 2.44
N ILE A 343 11.03 -29.52 2.10
CA ILE A 343 11.51 -29.60 0.71
C ILE A 343 11.37 -31.02 0.17
N ASP A 344 11.83 -32.04 0.92
CA ASP A 344 11.78 -33.44 0.50
C ASP A 344 10.33 -33.99 0.54
N GLY A 345 9.45 -33.38 1.34
CA GLY A 345 8.03 -33.75 1.45
C GLY A 345 7.13 -33.23 0.32
N ASN A 346 7.64 -32.36 -0.55
CA ASN A 346 6.91 -31.81 -1.70
C ASN A 346 7.68 -32.18 -2.99
N GLU A 347 7.05 -32.95 -3.88
CA GLU A 347 7.70 -33.47 -5.10
C GLU A 347 8.33 -32.36 -5.95
N ARG A 348 7.63 -31.23 -6.13
CA ARG A 348 8.16 -30.09 -6.89
C ARG A 348 9.39 -29.49 -6.21
N PHE A 349 9.33 -29.25 -4.89
CA PHE A 349 10.45 -28.65 -4.17
C PHE A 349 11.66 -29.59 -4.08
N ALA A 350 11.42 -30.89 -3.99
CA ALA A 350 12.47 -31.90 -4.01
C ALA A 350 13.32 -31.80 -5.28
N GLU A 351 12.70 -31.46 -6.42
CA GLU A 351 13.34 -31.36 -7.74
C GLU A 351 13.78 -29.94 -8.13
N GLU A 352 13.27 -28.88 -7.48
CA GLU A 352 13.48 -27.49 -7.93
C GLU A 352 14.17 -26.58 -6.90
N VAL A 353 14.25 -26.97 -5.62
CA VAL A 353 14.70 -26.08 -4.53
C VAL A 353 15.87 -26.67 -3.72
N GLY A 354 16.92 -25.88 -3.51
CA GLY A 354 18.03 -26.18 -2.63
C GLY A 354 17.86 -25.64 -1.21
N ILE A 355 18.79 -26.00 -0.32
CA ILE A 355 18.82 -25.54 1.08
C ILE A 355 20.23 -25.03 1.41
N ILE A 356 20.32 -23.79 1.86
CA ILE A 356 21.54 -23.19 2.42
C ILE A 356 21.35 -23.12 3.93
N GLN A 357 22.36 -23.57 4.68
CA GLN A 357 22.37 -23.45 6.13
C GLN A 357 23.43 -22.45 6.61
N THR A 358 23.13 -21.76 7.70
CA THR A 358 24.11 -20.93 8.42
C THR A 358 24.37 -21.51 9.81
N GLY A 359 25.65 -21.62 10.20
CA GLY A 359 26.13 -22.06 11.51
C GLY A 359 25.75 -21.13 12.66
N GLU A 360 26.37 -21.26 13.82
CA GLU A 360 26.24 -20.26 14.91
C GLU A 360 27.35 -19.21 14.87
N ASP A 361 28.47 -19.55 14.23
CA ASP A 361 29.63 -18.70 13.93
C ASP A 361 29.47 -17.89 12.63
N GLY A 362 28.41 -18.17 11.85
CA GLY A 362 28.14 -17.52 10.58
C GLY A 362 28.70 -18.27 9.37
N GLU A 363 29.29 -19.46 9.55
CA GLU A 363 29.68 -20.30 8.40
C GLU A 363 28.45 -20.68 7.57
N VAL A 364 28.58 -20.60 6.24
CA VAL A 364 27.51 -20.92 5.30
C VAL A 364 27.87 -22.21 4.56
N GLU A 365 26.92 -23.14 4.50
CA GLU A 365 27.08 -24.41 3.78
C GLU A 365 25.83 -24.70 2.94
N ILE A 366 26.05 -25.16 1.70
CA ILE A 366 24.98 -25.72 0.87
C ILE A 366 24.64 -27.11 1.40
N PHE A 367 23.56 -27.23 2.15
CA PHE A 367 23.11 -28.50 2.72
C PHE A 367 22.41 -29.40 1.67
N LYS A 368 21.71 -28.77 0.73
CA LYS A 368 21.14 -29.41 -0.45
C LYS A 368 21.34 -28.47 -1.63
N ASP A 369 22.05 -28.91 -2.65
CA ASP A 369 22.24 -28.11 -3.86
C ASP A 369 20.90 -27.90 -4.59
N ALA A 370 20.69 -26.71 -5.17
CA ALA A 370 19.51 -26.43 -5.96
C ALA A 370 19.71 -26.99 -7.38
N PRO A 371 18.82 -27.86 -7.86
CA PRO A 371 18.88 -28.32 -9.23
C PRO A 371 18.74 -27.16 -10.23
N PRO A 372 19.31 -27.26 -11.44
CA PRO A 372 19.23 -26.21 -12.44
C PRO A 372 17.79 -26.05 -12.93
N LEU A 373 17.31 -24.81 -12.92
CA LEU A 373 16.03 -24.38 -13.47
C LEU A 373 16.25 -23.72 -14.83
N ASN A 374 15.26 -23.84 -15.70
CA ASN A 374 15.28 -23.12 -16.97
C ASN A 374 14.97 -21.64 -16.73
N LEU A 375 15.98 -20.78 -16.88
CA LEU A 375 15.83 -19.33 -16.86
C LEU A 375 15.03 -18.89 -18.10
N ARG A 376 13.78 -18.45 -17.89
CA ARG A 376 12.87 -18.07 -18.99
C ARG A 376 12.88 -16.58 -19.28
N PHE A 377 13.17 -15.78 -18.25
CA PHE A 377 13.06 -14.33 -18.29
C PHE A 377 14.24 -13.65 -17.61
N ASP A 378 14.76 -12.58 -18.21
CA ASP A 378 15.85 -11.74 -17.69
C ASP A 378 15.36 -10.44 -17.02
N GLY A 379 14.04 -10.25 -16.98
CA GLY A 379 13.38 -9.11 -16.39
C GLY A 379 11.87 -9.28 -16.36
N TYR A 380 11.14 -8.19 -16.15
CA TYR A 380 9.68 -8.19 -16.08
C TYR A 380 9.11 -6.84 -16.52
N LYS A 381 7.83 -6.82 -16.92
CA LYS A 381 7.14 -5.57 -17.27
C LYS A 381 6.44 -4.96 -16.06
N ARG A 382 6.64 -3.66 -15.86
CA ARG A 382 5.93 -2.84 -14.86
C ARG A 382 5.41 -1.56 -15.49
N SER A 383 4.09 -1.34 -15.49
CA SER A 383 3.45 -0.12 -16.03
C SER A 383 3.91 0.27 -17.45
N GLY A 384 4.19 -0.73 -18.31
CA GLY A 384 4.69 -0.54 -19.68
C GLY A 384 6.21 -0.39 -19.82
N GLU A 385 6.93 -0.24 -18.70
CA GLU A 385 8.39 -0.26 -18.64
C GLU A 385 8.91 -1.68 -18.45
N THR A 386 10.15 -1.93 -18.85
CA THR A 386 10.81 -3.21 -18.65
C THR A 386 11.90 -3.07 -17.60
N LEU A 387 11.80 -3.86 -16.53
CA LEU A 387 12.68 -3.84 -15.38
C LEU A 387 13.54 -5.10 -15.34
N LYS A 388 14.75 -5.00 -14.80
CA LYS A 388 15.68 -6.13 -14.68
C LYS A 388 15.43 -6.90 -13.39
N THR A 389 15.51 -8.23 -13.48
CA THR A 389 15.46 -9.10 -12.29
C THR A 389 16.56 -8.71 -11.29
N GLY A 390 16.21 -8.59 -10.02
CA GLY A 390 17.08 -8.11 -8.95
C GLY A 390 17.15 -6.58 -8.87
N TYR A 391 17.45 -5.90 -9.98
CA TYR A 391 17.71 -4.46 -9.99
C TYR A 391 16.45 -3.59 -9.97
N GLY A 392 15.33 -4.05 -10.51
CA GLY A 392 14.11 -3.25 -10.62
C GLY A 392 14.30 -2.03 -11.54
N ASP A 393 14.09 -0.83 -10.99
CA ASP A 393 14.20 0.45 -11.71
C ASP A 393 15.62 1.05 -11.75
N ILE A 394 16.62 0.32 -11.23
CA ILE A 394 18.03 0.72 -11.32
C ILE A 394 18.66 0.13 -12.58
N GLU A 395 19.30 0.98 -13.37
CA GLU A 395 20.08 0.56 -14.53
C GLU A 395 21.47 0.08 -14.11
N VAL A 396 22.06 -0.80 -14.93
CA VAL A 396 23.42 -1.31 -14.75
C VAL A 396 24.30 -0.66 -15.81
N GLU A 397 25.41 -0.01 -15.42
CA GLU A 397 26.34 0.57 -16.39
C GLU A 397 26.90 -0.52 -17.31
N GLY A 398 26.87 -0.26 -18.63
CA GLY A 398 27.25 -1.25 -19.64
C GLY A 398 26.30 -2.44 -19.77
N GLY A 399 25.22 -2.49 -18.98
CA GLY A 399 24.23 -3.56 -19.00
C GLY A 399 23.44 -3.65 -20.31
N GLN A 400 22.98 -4.86 -20.63
CA GLN A 400 22.19 -5.13 -21.83
C GLN A 400 20.70 -4.87 -21.59
N ALA A 401 19.97 -4.47 -22.62
CA ALA A 401 18.51 -4.41 -22.52
C ALA A 401 17.92 -5.80 -22.23
N VAL A 402 16.88 -5.83 -21.39
CA VAL A 402 16.04 -7.01 -21.13
C VAL A 402 15.47 -7.50 -22.44
N SER A 403 15.61 -8.80 -22.69
CA SER A 403 15.29 -9.44 -23.97
C SER A 403 14.05 -10.32 -23.91
N SER A 404 13.76 -10.90 -22.75
CA SER A 404 12.61 -11.75 -22.48
C SER A 404 12.00 -11.35 -21.13
N PRO A 405 11.14 -10.31 -21.08
CA PRO A 405 10.52 -9.93 -19.83
C PRO A 405 9.38 -10.88 -19.47
N PHE A 406 9.27 -11.23 -18.19
CA PHE A 406 8.07 -11.80 -17.62
C PHE A 406 6.93 -10.79 -17.74
N VAL A 407 5.78 -11.23 -18.23
CA VAL A 407 4.56 -10.42 -18.34
C VAL A 407 3.47 -11.10 -17.53
N LEU A 408 3.06 -10.45 -16.45
CA LEU A 408 1.91 -10.86 -15.63
C LEU A 408 0.68 -11.05 -16.52
N SER A 409 -0.10 -12.10 -16.26
CA SER A 409 -1.24 -12.51 -17.09
C SER A 409 -2.29 -11.41 -17.25
N GLU A 410 -2.48 -10.59 -16.22
CA GLU A 410 -3.39 -9.42 -16.22
C GLU A 410 -2.89 -8.24 -17.09
N TRP A 411 -1.62 -8.27 -17.55
CA TRP A 411 -0.96 -7.24 -18.36
C TRP A 411 -0.64 -7.69 -19.81
N ARG A 412 -1.06 -8.90 -20.21
CA ARG A 412 -0.95 -9.37 -21.60
C ARG A 412 -2.00 -8.67 -22.47
N GLU A 413 -1.60 -7.57 -23.10
CA GLU A 413 -2.38 -6.78 -24.07
C GLU A 413 -3.63 -6.08 -23.49
N PRO A 414 -4.08 -4.94 -24.06
CA PRO A 414 -5.31 -4.29 -23.61
C PRO A 414 -6.48 -5.24 -23.86
N LEU A 415 -7.27 -5.49 -22.82
CA LEU A 415 -8.45 -6.35 -22.93
C LEU A 415 -9.44 -5.67 -23.90
N THR A 416 -9.72 -6.34 -25.00
CA THR A 416 -10.75 -5.90 -25.95
C THR A 416 -12.11 -6.34 -25.42
N GLY A 417 -13.10 -5.44 -25.49
CA GLY A 417 -14.49 -5.81 -25.22
C GLY A 417 -15.03 -6.83 -26.23
N PRO A 418 -16.28 -7.32 -26.05
CA PRO A 418 -16.91 -8.28 -26.95
C PRO A 418 -16.93 -7.85 -28.44
N GLU A 419 -16.86 -6.54 -28.69
CA GLU A 419 -16.87 -5.91 -30.01
C GLU A 419 -15.46 -5.66 -30.59
N GLY A 420 -14.39 -6.06 -29.89
CA GLY A 420 -13.00 -5.86 -30.33
C GLY A 420 -12.40 -4.49 -29.97
N ASP A 421 -13.17 -3.61 -29.33
CA ASP A 421 -12.72 -2.28 -28.90
C ASP A 421 -11.87 -2.32 -27.63
N LEU A 422 -10.88 -1.43 -27.55
CA LEU A 422 -10.09 -1.20 -26.35
C LEU A 422 -10.98 -0.79 -25.17
N VAL A 423 -10.85 -1.47 -24.03
CA VAL A 423 -11.51 -1.06 -22.80
C VAL A 423 -10.70 0.06 -22.16
N ILE A 424 -11.22 1.29 -22.24
CA ILE A 424 -10.61 2.48 -21.63
C ILE A 424 -11.62 3.19 -20.73
N TRP A 425 -11.16 3.73 -19.59
CA TRP A 425 -12.02 4.41 -18.63
C TRP A 425 -12.83 5.57 -19.23
N ASN A 426 -12.22 6.35 -20.13
CA ASN A 426 -12.84 7.56 -20.70
C ASN A 426 -13.89 7.28 -21.78
N PHE A 427 -14.33 6.03 -21.93
CA PHE A 427 -15.45 5.64 -22.78
C PHE A 427 -16.72 6.43 -22.46
N ASP A 428 -17.47 6.85 -23.47
CA ASP A 428 -18.78 7.50 -23.29
C ASP A 428 -19.89 6.44 -23.46
N PRO A 429 -20.52 5.96 -22.38
CA PRO A 429 -21.53 4.92 -22.47
C PRO A 429 -22.80 5.35 -23.22
N ARG A 430 -22.99 6.64 -23.49
CA ARG A 430 -24.07 7.15 -24.34
C ARG A 430 -23.82 6.95 -25.84
N LYS A 431 -22.62 6.48 -26.20
CA LYS A 431 -22.23 6.18 -27.58
C LYS A 431 -22.00 4.68 -27.80
N SER A 432 -22.36 3.84 -26.83
CA SER A 432 -22.24 2.39 -26.94
C SER A 432 -23.34 1.79 -27.82
N GLU A 433 -23.08 0.66 -28.45
CA GLU A 433 -24.10 -0.13 -29.15
C GLU A 433 -25.22 -0.62 -28.19
N SER A 434 -24.99 -0.62 -26.88
CA SER A 434 -26.01 -0.91 -25.85
C SER A 434 -27.07 0.18 -25.67
N VAL A 435 -26.96 1.34 -26.35
CA VAL A 435 -27.98 2.39 -26.30
C VAL A 435 -29.13 2.04 -27.24
N VAL A 436 -30.33 1.99 -26.70
CA VAL A 436 -31.57 1.73 -27.43
C VAL A 436 -32.48 2.96 -27.41
N HIS A 437 -33.38 3.05 -28.39
CA HIS A 437 -34.29 4.19 -28.54
C HIS A 437 -35.73 3.88 -28.09
N ASP A 438 -36.06 2.61 -27.90
CA ASP A 438 -37.34 2.15 -27.38
C ASP A 438 -37.13 1.09 -26.27
N VAL A 439 -38.08 0.99 -25.33
CA VAL A 439 -38.09 -0.07 -24.30
C VAL A 439 -38.22 -1.45 -24.95
N GLU A 440 -38.91 -1.56 -26.09
CA GLU A 440 -39.06 -2.81 -26.84
C GLU A 440 -37.74 -3.31 -27.46
N GLU A 441 -36.72 -2.45 -27.58
CA GLU A 441 -35.40 -2.79 -28.12
C GLU A 441 -34.43 -3.30 -27.05
N LEU A 442 -34.82 -3.25 -25.76
CA LEU A 442 -33.99 -3.77 -24.68
C LEU A 442 -33.76 -5.29 -24.84
N PRO A 443 -32.57 -5.80 -24.46
CA PRO A 443 -32.28 -7.22 -24.55
C PRO A 443 -33.36 -8.07 -23.88
N GLU A 444 -33.97 -8.99 -24.63
CA GLU A 444 -34.83 -10.01 -24.03
C GLU A 444 -33.98 -10.86 -23.08
N THR A 445 -34.33 -10.89 -21.80
CA THR A 445 -33.64 -11.77 -20.85
C THR A 445 -34.09 -13.21 -21.12
N GLY A 446 -33.37 -13.92 -21.99
CA GLY A 446 -33.71 -15.27 -22.46
C GLY A 446 -33.47 -16.39 -21.44
N HIS A 447 -32.82 -16.09 -20.32
CA HIS A 447 -32.56 -17.08 -19.29
C HIS A 447 -33.78 -17.35 -18.40
N LYS A 448 -34.15 -18.64 -18.30
CA LYS A 448 -34.98 -19.18 -17.23
C LYS A 448 -34.52 -18.57 -15.90
N ARG A 449 -35.46 -18.00 -15.14
CA ARG A 449 -35.36 -17.77 -13.69
C ARG A 449 -34.45 -18.85 -13.09
N ILE A 450 -33.27 -18.46 -12.59
CA ILE A 450 -32.32 -19.43 -12.06
C ILE A 450 -32.98 -20.07 -10.84
N ASP A 451 -33.36 -21.35 -10.94
CA ASP A 451 -33.86 -22.14 -9.83
C ASP A 451 -32.69 -22.50 -8.91
N GLY A 452 -32.25 -21.56 -8.09
CA GLY A 452 -31.11 -21.71 -7.18
C GLY A 452 -30.57 -20.39 -6.65
N GLN A 453 -29.88 -20.43 -5.51
CA GLN A 453 -29.22 -19.25 -4.94
C GLN A 453 -27.95 -18.94 -5.75
N ILE A 454 -27.88 -17.76 -6.38
CA ILE A 454 -26.60 -17.21 -6.85
C ILE A 454 -25.73 -17.00 -5.61
N LYS A 455 -24.75 -17.89 -5.41
CA LYS A 455 -23.78 -17.75 -4.32
C LYS A 455 -22.57 -17.05 -4.90
N PRO A 456 -22.22 -15.83 -4.45
CA PRO A 456 -20.92 -15.28 -4.77
C PRO A 456 -19.84 -16.28 -4.31
N PRO A 457 -18.72 -16.41 -5.05
CA PRO A 457 -17.68 -17.37 -4.72
C PRO A 457 -17.18 -17.20 -3.27
N LYS A 458 -16.76 -18.30 -2.63
CA LYS A 458 -16.30 -18.31 -1.23
C LYS A 458 -15.00 -17.49 -0.99
N ARG A 459 -14.33 -17.04 -2.06
CA ARG A 459 -13.17 -16.15 -1.99
C ARG A 459 -13.64 -14.72 -1.74
N LYS A 460 -12.90 -13.94 -0.95
CA LYS A 460 -13.20 -12.53 -0.68
C LYS A 460 -13.05 -11.71 -1.99
N VAL A 461 -14.11 -11.65 -2.80
CA VAL A 461 -14.15 -10.74 -3.96
C VAL A 461 -14.15 -9.32 -3.45
N GLN A 462 -13.21 -8.49 -3.92
CA GLN A 462 -13.13 -7.09 -3.53
C GLN A 462 -14.23 -6.30 -4.27
N PRO A 463 -14.93 -5.36 -3.59
CA PRO A 463 -15.87 -4.46 -4.27
C PRO A 463 -15.17 -3.62 -5.34
N ALA A 464 -15.78 -3.51 -6.52
CA ALA A 464 -15.25 -2.71 -7.61
C ALA A 464 -15.37 -1.21 -7.32
N ARG A 465 -16.53 -0.77 -6.79
CA ARG A 465 -16.76 0.65 -6.44
C ARG A 465 -17.91 0.84 -5.46
N ALA A 466 -17.96 2.00 -4.81
CA ALA A 466 -19.11 2.41 -4.02
C ALA A 466 -19.59 3.83 -4.37
N TYR A 467 -20.89 4.09 -4.18
CA TYR A 467 -21.54 5.36 -4.46
C TYR A 467 -22.32 5.82 -3.23
N LEU A 468 -22.27 7.11 -2.89
CA LEU A 468 -23.22 7.72 -1.95
C LEU A 468 -24.37 8.35 -2.71
N LEU A 469 -25.51 7.69 -2.68
CA LEU A 469 -26.70 8.09 -3.41
C LEU A 469 -27.71 8.74 -2.46
N ARG A 470 -28.54 9.64 -2.97
CA ARG A 470 -29.67 10.20 -2.20
C ARG A 470 -30.81 9.20 -2.24
N GLY A 471 -31.48 8.92 -1.14
CA GLY A 471 -32.50 7.90 -1.16
C GLY A 471 -33.27 7.73 0.14
N TYR A 472 -34.08 6.68 0.17
CA TYR A 472 -34.84 6.22 1.32
C TYR A 472 -34.44 4.78 1.65
N SER A 473 -34.06 4.53 2.90
CA SER A 473 -33.64 3.20 3.38
C SER A 473 -33.97 3.02 4.87
N ALA A 474 -33.84 1.79 5.37
CA ALA A 474 -34.14 1.44 6.75
C ALA A 474 -33.17 2.07 7.76
N ASP A 475 -31.92 2.34 7.35
CA ASP A 475 -30.92 3.04 8.16
C ASP A 475 -30.01 3.90 7.27
N PRO A 476 -30.41 5.14 6.95
CA PRO A 476 -29.52 6.04 6.24
C PRO A 476 -28.42 6.49 7.21
N PHE A 477 -27.22 6.04 6.89
CA PHE A 477 -25.88 6.36 7.41
C PHE A 477 -25.79 7.48 8.47
N ALA A 478 -25.63 7.15 9.76
CA ALA A 478 -25.42 8.12 10.85
C ALA A 478 -24.49 7.61 11.96
N GLN A 479 -23.76 8.52 12.59
CA GLN A 479 -22.76 8.25 13.63
C GLN A 479 -23.40 7.84 14.98
N GLY A 480 -22.86 6.82 15.64
CA GLY A 480 -23.23 6.37 17.00
C GLY A 480 -24.14 5.14 17.06
N GLN A 481 -24.03 4.32 18.12
CA GLN A 481 -25.03 3.30 18.46
C GLN A 481 -26.25 4.01 19.03
N SER A 482 -27.33 4.11 18.26
CA SER A 482 -28.67 4.33 18.84
C SER A 482 -29.48 3.08 18.60
N GLU A 483 -29.98 2.50 19.70
CA GLU A 483 -31.10 1.58 19.64
C GLU A 483 -32.32 2.39 19.16
N ASP A 484 -33.07 1.83 18.21
CA ASP A 484 -34.23 2.39 17.52
C ASP A 484 -33.95 3.47 16.46
N ARG A 485 -34.07 3.09 15.18
CA ARG A 485 -34.09 3.98 14.01
C ARG A 485 -35.25 3.65 13.09
N GLU A 486 -36.04 4.65 12.73
CA GLU A 486 -37.11 4.54 11.72
C GLU A 486 -36.55 4.79 10.31
N PRO A 487 -37.12 4.14 9.26
CA PRO A 487 -36.78 4.44 7.87
C PRO A 487 -36.97 5.93 7.56
N ARG A 488 -35.96 6.57 6.95
CA ARG A 488 -35.99 8.01 6.63
C ARG A 488 -35.25 8.32 5.32
N GLN A 489 -35.45 9.53 4.81
CA GLN A 489 -34.66 10.04 3.69
C GLN A 489 -33.24 10.39 4.14
N GLY A 490 -32.27 10.15 3.26
CA GLY A 490 -30.87 10.47 3.55
C GLY A 490 -29.92 9.93 2.49
N TYR A 491 -28.67 9.75 2.87
CA TYR A 491 -27.68 9.08 2.03
C TYR A 491 -27.72 7.55 2.18
N VAL A 492 -27.68 6.85 1.04
CA VAL A 492 -27.66 5.39 0.93
C VAL A 492 -26.43 4.99 0.12
N ARG A 493 -25.64 4.04 0.63
CA ARG A 493 -24.47 3.53 -0.08
C ARG A 493 -24.90 2.48 -1.11
N LEU A 494 -24.52 2.62 -2.38
CA LEU A 494 -24.55 1.53 -3.36
C LEU A 494 -23.15 0.95 -3.50
N THR A 495 -22.97 -0.34 -3.22
CA THR A 495 -21.71 -1.06 -3.43
C THR A 495 -21.86 -1.98 -4.63
N VAL A 496 -20.90 -1.92 -5.54
CA VAL A 496 -20.90 -2.70 -6.79
C VAL A 496 -19.81 -3.76 -6.71
N THR A 497 -20.18 -5.02 -6.92
CA THR A 497 -19.24 -6.14 -6.96
C THR A 497 -19.49 -6.95 -8.23
N CYS A 498 -18.45 -7.11 -9.06
CA CYS A 498 -18.49 -8.00 -10.21
C CYS A 498 -17.91 -9.36 -9.80
N PHE A 499 -18.46 -10.45 -10.34
CA PHE A 499 -18.01 -11.81 -10.05
C PHE A 499 -18.35 -12.72 -11.22
N ASP A 500 -17.67 -13.85 -11.35
CA ASP A 500 -18.00 -14.86 -12.36
C ASP A 500 -18.85 -15.96 -11.72
N VAL A 501 -19.97 -16.31 -12.39
CA VAL A 501 -20.83 -17.44 -11.98
C VAL A 501 -20.21 -18.76 -12.46
N ASP A 502 -19.70 -18.76 -13.69
CA ASP A 502 -18.91 -19.79 -14.36
C ASP A 502 -17.99 -19.12 -15.41
N GLU A 503 -17.23 -19.90 -16.19
CA GLU A 503 -16.18 -19.40 -17.09
C GLU A 503 -16.66 -18.34 -18.10
N ASP A 504 -17.95 -18.30 -18.44
CA ASP A 504 -18.51 -17.40 -19.47
C ASP A 504 -19.69 -16.55 -18.97
N THR A 505 -20.14 -16.71 -17.72
CA THR A 505 -21.33 -16.02 -17.19
C THR A 505 -20.95 -14.95 -16.17
N PRO A 506 -20.98 -13.66 -16.55
CA PRO A 506 -20.68 -12.57 -15.64
C PRO A 506 -21.83 -12.33 -14.65
N GLY A 507 -21.47 -11.92 -13.45
CA GLY A 507 -22.37 -11.57 -12.35
C GLY A 507 -22.09 -10.17 -11.81
N LEU A 508 -23.15 -9.49 -11.38
CA LEU A 508 -23.13 -8.15 -10.80
C LEU A 508 -23.97 -8.12 -9.53
N ASP A 509 -23.37 -7.81 -8.39
CA ASP A 509 -24.05 -7.62 -7.11
C ASP A 509 -24.12 -6.13 -6.75
N LEU A 510 -25.34 -5.65 -6.56
CA LEU A 510 -25.70 -4.29 -6.18
C LEU A 510 -26.20 -4.30 -4.74
N LYS A 511 -25.36 -3.89 -3.80
CA LYS A 511 -25.72 -3.84 -2.37
C LYS A 511 -26.06 -2.43 -1.94
N PHE A 512 -27.24 -2.27 -1.36
CA PHE A 512 -27.75 -1.01 -0.83
C PHE A 512 -27.53 -0.96 0.69
N GLY A 513 -26.56 -0.16 1.14
CA GLY A 513 -26.20 0.09 2.55
C GLY A 513 -24.83 -0.47 3.01
N GLY A 514 -24.52 -0.21 4.27
CA GLY A 514 -23.46 -0.75 5.12
C GLY A 514 -23.48 -2.27 5.24
N GLY A 515 -24.63 -2.81 5.66
CA GLY A 515 -24.93 -4.23 5.88
C GLY A 515 -26.11 -4.75 5.07
N LYS A 516 -26.41 -6.05 5.21
CA LYS A 516 -27.57 -6.71 4.57
C LYS A 516 -28.93 -6.24 5.13
N TRP A 517 -28.90 -5.42 6.19
CA TRP A 517 -30.05 -5.00 6.99
C TRP A 517 -30.38 -3.51 6.85
N GLU A 518 -29.76 -2.81 5.89
CA GLU A 518 -29.90 -1.36 5.75
C GLU A 518 -30.74 -0.97 4.52
N GLY A 519 -30.49 -1.59 3.34
CA GLY A 519 -31.27 -1.32 2.12
C GLY A 519 -31.53 -2.53 1.22
N GLY A 520 -30.89 -3.69 1.49
CA GLY A 520 -31.04 -4.91 0.68
C GLY A 520 -29.95 -5.07 -0.38
N TYR A 521 -30.14 -6.02 -1.28
CA TYR A 521 -29.23 -6.25 -2.41
C TYR A 521 -29.96 -6.85 -3.62
N ALA A 522 -29.39 -6.63 -4.81
CA ALA A 522 -29.84 -7.19 -6.07
C ALA A 522 -28.64 -7.79 -6.83
N SER A 523 -28.74 -9.06 -7.21
CA SER A 523 -27.75 -9.81 -7.99
C SER A 523 -28.32 -10.08 -9.39
N LEU A 524 -27.54 -9.70 -10.40
CA LEU A 524 -27.82 -9.84 -11.83
C LEU A 524 -26.77 -10.78 -12.43
N VAL A 525 -27.15 -11.63 -13.38
CA VAL A 525 -26.23 -12.55 -14.05
C VAL A 525 -26.52 -12.69 -15.54
N GLY A 526 -25.47 -12.90 -16.33
CA GLY A 526 -25.56 -13.05 -17.79
C GLY A 526 -26.32 -11.89 -18.44
N ASP A 527 -27.34 -12.22 -19.25
CA ASP A 527 -28.19 -11.26 -19.95
C ASP A 527 -28.87 -10.22 -19.04
N GLN A 528 -29.05 -10.50 -17.75
CA GLN A 528 -29.61 -9.51 -16.80
C GLN A 528 -28.65 -8.34 -16.58
N VAL A 529 -27.33 -8.60 -16.63
CA VAL A 529 -26.31 -7.56 -16.56
C VAL A 529 -26.34 -6.71 -17.83
N GLU A 530 -26.51 -7.34 -19.01
CA GLU A 530 -26.64 -6.63 -20.28
C GLU A 530 -27.91 -5.77 -20.33
N HIS A 531 -29.05 -6.31 -19.89
CA HIS A 531 -30.29 -5.54 -19.75
C HIS A 531 -30.09 -4.34 -18.81
N PHE A 532 -29.44 -4.54 -17.65
CA PHE A 532 -29.15 -3.44 -16.73
C PHE A 532 -28.27 -2.34 -17.34
N VAL A 533 -27.21 -2.72 -18.05
CA VAL A 533 -26.31 -1.78 -18.75
C VAL A 533 -27.07 -1.03 -19.84
N ALA A 534 -27.80 -1.74 -20.71
CA ALA A 534 -28.59 -1.15 -21.79
C ALA A 534 -29.65 -0.18 -21.26
N ALA A 535 -30.36 -0.57 -20.19
CA ALA A 535 -31.37 0.27 -19.54
C ALA A 535 -30.77 1.60 -19.04
N LEU A 536 -29.65 1.55 -18.32
CA LEU A 536 -29.02 2.74 -17.76
C LEU A 536 -28.39 3.64 -18.84
N SER A 537 -27.78 3.06 -19.87
CA SER A 537 -27.24 3.80 -21.01
C SER A 537 -28.34 4.53 -21.79
N SER A 538 -29.55 3.98 -21.82
CA SER A 538 -30.66 4.45 -22.68
C SER A 538 -31.63 5.43 -22.03
N LEU A 539 -31.42 5.86 -20.78
CA LEU A 539 -32.34 6.76 -20.05
C LEU A 539 -32.57 8.15 -20.69
N GLU A 540 -31.85 8.48 -21.76
CA GLU A 540 -32.12 9.67 -22.59
C GLU A 540 -33.31 9.46 -23.52
N HIS A 541 -33.61 8.20 -23.86
CA HIS A 541 -34.63 7.77 -24.80
C HIS A 541 -35.78 7.01 -24.12
N ILE A 542 -35.47 6.21 -23.09
CA ILE A 542 -36.47 5.47 -22.31
C ILE A 542 -36.71 6.11 -20.94
N SER A 543 -37.96 6.16 -20.50
CA SER A 543 -38.33 6.83 -19.24
C SER A 543 -38.29 5.89 -18.03
N ARG A 544 -38.63 4.61 -18.21
CA ARG A 544 -38.68 3.59 -17.16
C ARG A 544 -38.57 2.19 -17.75
N THR A 545 -37.86 1.30 -17.07
CA THR A 545 -37.85 -0.14 -17.35
C THR A 545 -37.69 -0.98 -16.08
N GLU A 546 -38.06 -2.26 -16.18
CA GLU A 546 -37.98 -3.26 -15.12
C GLU A 546 -36.89 -4.28 -15.47
N ILE A 547 -35.88 -4.39 -14.60
CA ILE A 547 -34.76 -5.32 -14.77
C ILE A 547 -34.97 -6.53 -13.86
N PRO A 548 -35.13 -7.74 -14.41
CA PRO A 548 -35.23 -8.95 -13.62
C PRO A 548 -33.93 -9.24 -12.87
N CYS A 549 -34.02 -9.50 -11.57
CA CYS A 549 -32.89 -9.82 -10.71
C CYS A 549 -33.25 -10.84 -9.62
N GLN A 550 -32.25 -11.28 -8.85
CA GLN A 550 -32.46 -12.00 -7.59
C GLN A 550 -31.95 -11.17 -6.43
N GLY A 551 -32.53 -11.27 -5.24
CA GLY A 551 -32.05 -10.41 -4.16
C GLY A 551 -32.84 -10.52 -2.88
N LYS A 552 -32.72 -9.47 -2.07
CA LYS A 552 -33.44 -9.31 -0.81
C LYS A 552 -33.85 -7.85 -0.62
N CYS A 553 -35.13 -7.61 -0.29
CA CYS A 553 -35.64 -6.36 0.25
C CYS A 553 -36.14 -6.52 1.70
N LEU A 554 -36.39 -5.40 2.38
CA LEU A 554 -36.87 -5.33 3.76
C LEU A 554 -38.27 -4.72 3.82
N ASP A 555 -39.14 -5.20 4.73
CA ASP A 555 -40.42 -4.55 5.01
C ASP A 555 -40.22 -3.29 5.85
N LEU A 556 -40.18 -2.14 5.21
CA LEU A 556 -40.00 -0.87 5.90
C LEU A 556 -41.20 -0.46 6.76
N ARG A 557 -42.39 -1.07 6.59
CA ARG A 557 -43.57 -0.76 7.43
C ARG A 557 -43.49 -1.40 8.80
N SER A 558 -42.92 -2.60 8.87
CA SER A 558 -42.87 -3.39 10.10
C SER A 558 -41.52 -3.38 10.78
N PHE A 559 -40.50 -2.71 10.23
CA PHE A 559 -39.10 -2.74 10.69
C PHE A 559 -38.83 -1.88 11.94
N PRO A 560 -38.46 -2.47 13.11
CA PRO A 560 -37.72 -1.79 14.16
C PRO A 560 -36.23 -2.17 14.08
N PHE A 561 -35.30 -1.21 14.20
CA PHE A 561 -33.87 -1.53 14.14
C PHE A 561 -33.38 -2.21 15.44
N SER A 562 -33.44 -3.55 15.48
CA SER A 562 -32.73 -4.40 16.44
C SER A 562 -31.99 -5.50 15.67
N TYR A 563 -30.65 -5.51 15.74
CA TYR A 563 -29.81 -6.44 14.95
C TYR A 563 -30.16 -7.92 15.21
N GLN A 564 -30.77 -8.23 16.36
CA GLN A 564 -31.21 -9.58 16.74
C GLN A 564 -32.62 -9.92 16.20
N ASP A 565 -33.51 -8.94 16.00
CA ASP A 565 -34.92 -9.14 15.61
C ASP A 565 -35.18 -8.88 14.10
N ASN A 566 -34.22 -8.28 13.39
CA ASN A 566 -34.34 -7.93 11.97
C ASN A 566 -34.65 -9.12 11.02
N TYR A 567 -34.36 -10.36 11.43
CA TYR A 567 -34.69 -11.58 10.66
C TYR A 567 -36.21 -11.84 10.51
N GLY A 568 -37.05 -11.23 11.34
CA GLY A 568 -38.52 -11.33 11.28
C GLY A 568 -39.17 -10.56 10.13
N HIS A 569 -38.50 -9.52 9.61
CA HIS A 569 -39.07 -8.50 8.72
C HIS A 569 -38.62 -8.63 7.25
N GLU A 570 -38.06 -9.78 6.92
CA GLU A 570 -37.69 -10.16 5.56
C GLU A 570 -38.93 -10.60 4.78
N VAL A 571 -39.26 -9.87 3.71
CA VAL A 571 -40.48 -10.12 2.92
C VAL A 571 -40.31 -11.29 1.96
N ASP A 572 -39.06 -11.62 1.62
CA ASP A 572 -38.73 -12.78 0.80
C ASP A 572 -37.59 -13.60 1.41
N ARG A 573 -37.95 -14.41 2.43
CA ARG A 573 -37.01 -15.37 3.07
C ARG A 573 -36.43 -16.40 2.10
N ASP A 574 -37.11 -16.62 0.97
CA ASP A 574 -36.56 -17.39 -0.13
C ASP A 574 -35.81 -16.44 -1.07
N VAL A 575 -34.47 -16.46 -0.98
CA VAL A 575 -33.49 -15.84 -1.92
C VAL A 575 -33.68 -16.30 -3.39
N LYS A 576 -34.72 -17.09 -3.65
CA LYS A 576 -35.08 -17.74 -4.90
C LYS A 576 -36.17 -17.00 -5.67
N LYS A 577 -36.78 -15.94 -5.12
CA LYS A 577 -37.82 -15.20 -5.83
C LYS A 577 -37.22 -14.11 -6.73
N PRO A 578 -37.63 -14.04 -7.99
CA PRO A 578 -37.25 -12.96 -8.88
C PRO A 578 -37.83 -11.65 -8.35
N MET A 579 -37.00 -10.61 -8.37
CA MET A 579 -37.33 -9.24 -8.02
C MET A 579 -37.08 -8.35 -9.23
N ASP A 580 -37.79 -7.22 -9.30
CA ASP A 580 -37.54 -6.22 -10.33
C ASP A 580 -36.76 -5.05 -9.71
N LEU A 581 -35.67 -4.68 -10.37
CA LEU A 581 -35.00 -3.40 -10.17
C LEU A 581 -35.56 -2.43 -11.20
N ILE A 582 -36.24 -1.38 -10.74
CA ILE A 582 -36.77 -0.35 -11.64
C ILE A 582 -35.68 0.69 -11.87
N ALA A 583 -35.35 0.94 -13.13
CA ALA A 583 -34.54 2.08 -13.55
C ALA A 583 -35.46 3.12 -14.19
N GLU A 584 -35.48 4.34 -13.64
CA GLU A 584 -36.29 5.46 -14.11
C GLU A 584 -35.41 6.69 -14.34
N ARG A 585 -35.73 7.50 -15.36
CA ARG A 585 -35.02 8.75 -15.63
C ARG A 585 -35.19 9.73 -14.46
N SER A 586 -34.09 10.32 -14.00
CA SER A 586 -34.11 11.41 -13.01
C SER A 586 -33.45 12.66 -13.59
N ASP A 587 -34.11 13.82 -13.53
CA ASP A 587 -33.54 15.08 -14.03
C ASP A 587 -32.58 15.77 -13.03
N ALA A 588 -31.99 14.98 -12.12
CA ALA A 588 -31.04 15.46 -11.12
C ALA A 588 -29.70 15.85 -11.76
N ARG A 589 -29.51 17.15 -12.07
CA ARG A 589 -28.32 17.72 -12.71
C ARG A 589 -27.96 17.03 -14.05
N GLY A 590 -28.97 16.77 -14.89
CA GLY A 590 -28.82 16.07 -16.17
C GLY A 590 -29.67 14.81 -16.24
N THR A 591 -29.35 13.89 -17.16
CA THR A 591 -30.04 12.59 -17.25
C THR A 591 -29.42 11.61 -16.25
N GLY A 592 -29.91 11.64 -15.01
CA GLY A 592 -29.59 10.70 -13.94
C GLY A 592 -30.48 9.45 -13.93
N ALA A 593 -30.39 8.66 -12.86
CA ALA A 593 -31.16 7.42 -12.69
C ALA A 593 -31.80 7.34 -11.30
N LEU A 594 -33.06 6.95 -11.22
CA LEU A 594 -33.70 6.47 -10.00
C LEU A 594 -33.70 4.94 -10.06
N LEU A 595 -33.08 4.32 -9.05
CA LEU A 595 -33.05 2.87 -8.87
C LEU A 595 -33.96 2.50 -7.70
N GLN A 596 -34.90 1.61 -7.95
CA GLN A 596 -35.85 1.15 -6.94
C GLN A 596 -35.84 -0.38 -6.85
N LEU A 597 -35.55 -0.89 -5.66
CA LEU A 597 -35.63 -2.31 -5.31
C LEU A 597 -36.85 -2.52 -4.41
N GLY A 598 -37.87 -3.26 -4.90
CA GLY A 598 -39.13 -3.50 -4.18
C GLY A 598 -40.18 -2.38 -4.34
N GLU A 599 -41.30 -2.46 -3.61
CA GLU A 599 -42.40 -1.49 -3.67
C GLU A 599 -42.18 -0.32 -2.67
N ARG A 600 -41.83 0.87 -3.18
CA ARG A 600 -41.52 2.13 -2.43
C ARG A 600 -42.09 2.28 -1.03
N ARG A 601 -41.38 2.99 -0.13
CA ARG A 601 -41.77 3.41 1.25
C ARG A 601 -42.31 2.30 2.16
N THR A 602 -42.38 1.07 1.67
CA THR A 602 -43.09 -0.04 2.28
C THR A 602 -42.25 -1.31 2.17
N LEU A 603 -41.57 -1.54 1.04
CA LEU A 603 -40.67 -2.65 0.79
C LEU A 603 -39.38 -2.17 0.07
N GLY A 604 -38.21 -2.31 0.69
CA GLY A 604 -36.90 -2.22 0.02
C GLY A 604 -36.17 -0.86 0.08
N THR A 605 -35.69 -0.36 -1.06
CA THR A 605 -34.85 0.85 -1.14
C THR A 605 -35.11 1.62 -2.43
N GLU A 606 -35.05 2.95 -2.33
CA GLU A 606 -35.09 3.87 -3.46
C GLU A 606 -33.87 4.79 -3.41
N VAL A 607 -33.10 4.88 -4.48
CA VAL A 607 -31.92 5.74 -4.59
C VAL A 607 -31.90 6.52 -5.90
N ILE A 608 -31.39 7.75 -5.83
CA ILE A 608 -31.27 8.70 -6.93
C ILE A 608 -29.79 8.94 -7.19
N MET A 609 -29.42 8.76 -8.46
CA MET A 609 -28.10 8.98 -9.04
C MET A 609 -28.13 10.22 -9.93
N THR A 610 -27.10 11.04 -9.85
CA THR A 610 -26.83 12.10 -10.84
C THR A 610 -26.34 11.50 -12.16
N GLU A 611 -26.39 12.26 -13.26
CA GLU A 611 -25.85 11.83 -14.55
C GLU A 611 -24.39 11.39 -14.46
N VAL A 612 -23.57 12.12 -13.70
CA VAL A 612 -22.15 11.80 -13.48
C VAL A 612 -22.00 10.43 -12.80
N GLN A 613 -22.78 10.16 -11.75
CA GLN A 613 -22.76 8.87 -11.05
C GLN A 613 -23.23 7.72 -11.94
N ARG A 614 -24.23 7.96 -12.81
CA ARG A 614 -24.72 6.97 -13.79
C ARG A 614 -23.63 6.61 -14.80
N ILE A 615 -22.99 7.61 -15.42
CA ILE A 615 -21.91 7.41 -16.39
C ILE A 615 -20.73 6.69 -15.75
N ASP A 616 -20.38 7.08 -14.52
CA ASP A 616 -19.31 6.46 -13.76
C ASP A 616 -19.61 4.98 -13.41
N LEU A 617 -20.85 4.66 -13.05
CA LEU A 617 -21.30 3.28 -12.82
C LEU A 617 -21.16 2.42 -14.09
N LEU A 618 -21.59 2.94 -15.24
CA LEU A 618 -21.48 2.23 -16.52
C LEU A 618 -20.02 1.97 -16.92
N ARG A 619 -19.12 2.95 -16.70
CA ARG A 619 -17.67 2.77 -16.90
C ARG A 619 -17.08 1.74 -15.95
N THR A 620 -17.48 1.79 -14.68
CA THR A 620 -17.07 0.84 -13.64
C THR A 620 -17.47 -0.57 -14.03
N ILE A 621 -18.71 -0.80 -14.47
CA ILE A 621 -19.18 -2.11 -14.92
C ILE A 621 -18.40 -2.57 -16.16
N ARG A 622 -18.17 -1.69 -17.15
CA ARG A 622 -17.41 -2.05 -18.35
C ARG A 622 -15.98 -2.46 -18.02
N VAL A 623 -15.26 -1.67 -17.23
CA VAL A 623 -13.88 -1.96 -16.83
C VAL A 623 -13.80 -3.17 -15.91
N ALA A 624 -14.72 -3.33 -14.96
CA ALA A 624 -14.72 -4.49 -14.09
C ALA A 624 -15.05 -5.81 -14.81
N ARG A 625 -15.75 -5.76 -15.94
CA ARG A 625 -16.11 -6.94 -16.74
C ARG A 625 -15.13 -7.27 -17.85
N HIS A 626 -14.57 -6.24 -18.48
CA HIS A 626 -13.79 -6.40 -19.71
C HIS A 626 -12.43 -5.71 -19.65
N GLY A 627 -12.14 -4.91 -18.64
CA GLY A 627 -10.91 -4.14 -18.49
C GLY A 627 -10.12 -4.56 -17.25
N ARG A 628 -9.16 -3.72 -16.85
CA ARG A 628 -8.35 -3.99 -15.66
C ARG A 628 -8.93 -3.23 -14.47
N PRO A 629 -9.08 -3.82 -13.27
CA PRO A 629 -9.54 -3.10 -12.09
C PRO A 629 -8.75 -1.81 -11.79
N SER A 630 -7.45 -1.79 -12.11
CA SER A 630 -6.57 -0.62 -11.98
C SER A 630 -6.90 0.55 -12.92
N GLU A 631 -7.68 0.33 -13.98
CA GLU A 631 -8.14 1.39 -14.88
C GLU A 631 -9.33 2.16 -14.32
N ILE A 632 -9.95 1.69 -13.23
CA ILE A 632 -10.96 2.45 -12.49
C ILE A 632 -10.22 3.55 -11.69
N PRO A 633 -10.41 4.84 -12.00
CA PRO A 633 -9.58 5.90 -11.45
C PRO A 633 -9.75 6.09 -9.95
N GLY A 634 -8.59 6.09 -9.31
CA GLY A 634 -8.30 6.52 -7.95
C GLY A 634 -7.24 5.60 -7.33
N GLU A 635 -6.74 5.91 -6.14
CA GLU A 635 -5.77 5.05 -5.46
C GLU A 635 -6.44 3.76 -4.95
N SER A 636 -5.84 2.61 -5.23
CA SER A 636 -6.29 1.28 -4.80
C SER A 636 -7.10 1.17 -3.50
N GLY A 637 -8.25 0.49 -3.57
CA GLY A 637 -9.15 0.23 -2.45
C GLY A 637 -10.33 1.21 -2.31
N TYR A 638 -11.53 0.65 -2.11
CA TYR A 638 -12.78 1.25 -1.59
C TYR A 638 -13.04 2.74 -1.90
N GLN A 639 -12.84 3.16 -3.15
CA GLN A 639 -13.13 4.53 -3.58
C GLN A 639 -14.63 4.76 -3.71
N ARG A 640 -15.05 5.99 -3.40
CA ARG A 640 -16.46 6.31 -3.21
C ARG A 640 -16.81 7.63 -3.91
N ILE A 641 -17.80 7.61 -4.81
CA ILE A 641 -18.30 8.85 -5.46
C ILE A 641 -19.32 9.54 -4.55
N GLY A 642 -19.13 10.85 -4.33
CA GLY A 642 -20.01 11.66 -3.48
C GLY A 642 -21.35 12.01 -4.14
N PRO A 643 -22.33 12.53 -3.37
CA PRO A 643 -23.69 12.82 -3.85
C PRO A 643 -23.78 13.99 -4.85
N SER A 644 -22.70 14.76 -5.02
CA SER A 644 -22.55 15.81 -6.02
C SER A 644 -21.96 15.32 -7.35
N GLY A 645 -21.57 14.04 -7.43
CA GLY A 645 -20.82 13.48 -8.56
C GLY A 645 -19.31 13.79 -8.53
N THR A 646 -18.81 14.43 -7.47
CA THR A 646 -17.38 14.73 -7.31
C THR A 646 -16.67 13.59 -6.58
N ASP A 647 -15.47 13.24 -7.05
CA ASP A 647 -14.58 12.25 -6.44
C ASP A 647 -13.98 12.83 -5.14
N THR A 648 -14.71 12.69 -4.04
CA THR A 648 -14.50 13.51 -2.82
C THR A 648 -14.71 12.74 -1.52
N TRP A 649 -14.56 11.42 -1.54
CA TRP A 649 -14.32 10.69 -0.30
C TRP A 649 -12.81 10.60 -0.13
N ASP A 650 -12.25 11.54 0.64
CA ASP A 650 -10.86 11.45 1.10
C ASP A 650 -10.64 10.06 1.73
N LYS A 651 -9.71 9.27 1.19
CA LYS A 651 -9.23 8.05 1.85
C LYS A 651 -8.88 8.40 3.30
N GLY A 652 -9.50 7.70 4.26
CA GLY A 652 -9.21 7.88 5.68
C GLY A 652 -10.02 8.95 6.42
N ARG A 653 -10.81 9.81 5.75
CA ARG A 653 -11.91 10.49 6.45
C ARG A 653 -13.12 9.58 6.45
N ASN A 654 -13.35 8.96 7.59
CA ASN A 654 -14.58 8.27 7.89
C ASN A 654 -15.72 9.32 7.84
N LYS A 655 -16.25 9.68 6.66
CA LYS A 655 -17.47 10.48 6.58
C LYS A 655 -18.67 9.72 7.15
N ASP A 656 -18.51 8.44 7.52
CA ASP A 656 -19.30 7.70 8.52
C ASP A 656 -19.42 8.47 9.86
N ALA A 657 -18.60 9.51 10.07
CA ALA A 657 -18.67 10.48 11.15
C ALA A 657 -19.44 11.78 10.84
N VAL A 658 -19.92 12.00 9.61
CA VAL A 658 -20.70 13.20 9.24
C VAL A 658 -22.19 12.86 9.35
N HIS A 659 -22.95 13.72 10.01
CA HIS A 659 -24.37 13.56 10.27
C HIS A 659 -25.17 13.38 8.96
N ASN A 660 -25.99 12.34 8.85
CA ASN A 660 -26.99 12.26 7.76
C ASN A 660 -27.88 13.51 7.83
N PRO A 661 -28.11 14.23 6.72
CA PRO A 661 -29.06 15.33 6.72
C PRO A 661 -30.45 14.84 7.12
N SER A 662 -31.07 15.50 8.10
CA SER A 662 -32.43 15.20 8.59
C SER A 662 -33.52 15.58 7.59
N CYS A 663 -33.20 16.41 6.58
CA CYS A 663 -34.04 16.72 5.44
C CYS A 663 -33.17 17.01 4.19
N LEU A 664 -33.59 16.56 3.01
CA LEU A 664 -32.87 16.76 1.75
C LEU A 664 -33.06 18.18 1.16
N GLU A 665 -33.89 19.04 1.78
CA GLU A 665 -34.33 20.34 1.24
C GLU A 665 -33.31 21.49 1.43
N ASN A 666 -32.30 21.36 2.31
CA ASN A 666 -31.41 22.48 2.68
C ASN A 666 -29.95 22.38 2.18
N LEU A 667 -29.64 21.47 1.25
CA LEU A 667 -28.30 21.44 0.64
C LEU A 667 -28.28 22.36 -0.59
N ASP A 668 -28.05 23.64 -0.34
CA ASP A 668 -27.72 24.64 -1.36
C ASP A 668 -26.43 24.21 -2.10
N PHE A 669 -26.48 24.31 -3.42
CA PHE A 669 -25.57 23.67 -4.35
C PHE A 669 -24.75 24.67 -5.17
N SER A 670 -24.72 25.92 -4.73
CA SER A 670 -24.13 27.06 -5.44
C SER A 670 -22.60 27.17 -5.34
N GLY A 671 -21.90 26.22 -4.69
CA GLY A 671 -20.46 26.31 -4.45
C GLY A 671 -19.61 25.24 -5.15
N ALA A 672 -19.45 25.28 -6.47
CA ALA A 672 -18.26 24.76 -7.17
C ALA A 672 -18.26 25.22 -8.64
N LYS A 673 -17.30 26.07 -9.00
CA LYS A 673 -16.80 26.23 -10.36
C LYS A 673 -15.83 25.10 -10.69
#